data_AF-A0A7W1AU59-F1
#
_entry.id   AF-A0A7W1AU59-F1
#
_cell.length_a   1.000
_cell.length_b   1.000
_cell.length_c   1.000
_cell.angle_alpha   90.00
_cell.angle_beta   90.00
_cell.angle_gamma   90.00
#
_symmetry.space_group_name_H-M   'P 1'
#
loop_
_entity.id
_entity.type
_entity.pdbx_description
1 polymer ?
#
loop_
_entity_poly.entity_id
_entity_poly.type
_entity_poly.pdbx_seq_one_letter_code
_entity_poly.pdbx_strand_id
1 'polypeptide(L)'
;MSSFTRRTRLSPGPLFTIWRPAFRDRRVISVSLAFILGIVLPSSGLLTALPLTVVQADNTAQTLPFSQDWTNTGLITVSDDWSGVPGIIAYRGDGLTATTAVDPQTVVAESSVIDVNANQLNPSTFTTGGVSEFDIANPVVALQGSVTARAPYIQLHLNTTGLSGINVSYNLRDIDGSTDNAIQPVALQFRAGSIGDFTNVPAGFVADATDGPSLATRVIAVSATLPPAADNQPLLQVRMITTDAAGSDEWVGVDDIVVTGSTITLPTNPSGTGSANPNTVLPGESSTLTVTVTPGANPTSTGIAVAADLSSIGGSISQQFFDDGTNGDLTPNDNVFTYNAIVSVSTTPGSKSLPFSISDAQSRSGSGSISLTVQAPPPTLDHVVISQIYGGGGNSGATFTNDYIELYNPTGVSFNLAGWTLQYTSATGSIWTNNQPLGGTIAPGEYFLISLASGGTGGSPLPVTPNISGSINMSATAGKVALVNNSNPLSGSCPVGADPDIVDFIGYGATASCREGLANAPGASNTTALFRKLNGAQDTDQNAADFVIGAPNPRRTAPVVELGPAVASTEPTAGGTNAPKDASMTINFTEPVDVEGAWYDITCVNSGQHNDATVASAFGSKTYVITPNANFQFAEQCTVTIFKNQVHDQDVDDSGADTDTLFADYTWTFTVVIAGDPAPYPPSVHLTMGNPSNAMPLVTEPNNYLMEKPGFALSYNRDEGTPNWVSWHLDTSWFGTLARVDTFRPDPAVPADWYRVQAFDYFSSGFDRGHHTPNADRDHQNRIPINQETFLMTNMIPQAPDQNQGPWADMENDLRTIVSTGNEMYIVMGGHGAGGTGNNGYAETIANGRVTVPNVTWRVMLVLPTGEDDVSRVSCESRTIAVIMPNSNTFNGSTIRDDNWEDFIVSIDQVESLTGYDFFSNLPDPVERCVEAGINGVNPPLDSDEDGVPDSSDNCPFVSNANQADFDGDGQGDACDSDDDGDGVADGVDLCPNTPPNTQVNAAGCPDADGDGVADTEDNCPFISNADQTDTDNDGLGNSCDSDDDNDGVLDGSDNCPLSPNSNQEDFDLDGIGDVCDAITGPPVNKDQCKNDGWQRFNSPVFSDQGQCIKYVNRRP
;
A
#
# COMPACT_ATOMS: atom_id res chain seq x y z
N MET A 1 -42.59 22.13 -6.37
CA MET A 1 -43.60 21.23 -6.98
C MET A 1 -42.91 19.89 -7.14
N SER A 2 -43.34 18.78 -6.51
CA SER A 2 -44.58 18.01 -6.75
C SER A 2 -44.54 17.25 -8.09
N SER A 3 -44.87 15.96 -8.22
CA SER A 3 -45.07 14.88 -7.24
C SER A 3 -45.21 13.50 -7.93
N PHE A 4 -44.79 12.41 -7.27
CA PHE A 4 -45.38 11.04 -7.30
C PHE A 4 -45.59 10.22 -8.62
N THR A 5 -44.82 9.12 -8.71
CA THR A 5 -45.24 7.71 -8.92
C THR A 5 -45.74 7.09 -10.25
N ARG A 6 -45.00 6.02 -10.65
CA ARG A 6 -45.43 4.62 -10.94
C ARG A 6 -46.29 4.24 -12.18
N ARG A 7 -45.71 3.26 -12.92
CA ARG A 7 -46.22 1.91 -13.28
C ARG A 7 -46.86 1.61 -14.68
N THR A 8 -46.03 0.93 -15.48
CA THR A 8 -46.24 -0.40 -16.13
C THR A 8 -47.03 -0.60 -17.45
N ARG A 9 -46.38 -1.42 -18.31
CA ARG A 9 -46.90 -2.33 -19.37
C ARG A 9 -47.52 -1.71 -20.63
N LEU A 10 -46.93 -2.01 -21.79
CA LEU A 10 -47.37 -3.10 -22.68
C LEU A 10 -46.33 -3.40 -23.79
N SER A 11 -46.36 -4.61 -24.34
CA SER A 11 -45.68 -5.01 -25.60
C SER A 11 -46.75 -5.46 -26.61
N PRO A 12 -46.47 -5.47 -27.94
CA PRO A 12 -45.85 -6.64 -28.57
C PRO A 12 -44.95 -6.34 -29.80
N GLY A 13 -44.38 -7.40 -30.43
CA GLY A 13 -43.83 -7.38 -31.81
C GLY A 13 -44.92 -7.59 -32.89
N PRO A 14 -44.71 -8.29 -34.03
CA PRO A 14 -43.62 -9.24 -34.36
C PRO A 14 -43.12 -9.19 -35.85
N LEU A 15 -42.38 -10.23 -36.31
CA LEU A 15 -42.43 -10.99 -37.61
C LEU A 15 -41.05 -11.72 -37.82
N PHE A 16 -40.91 -13.06 -37.94
CA PHE A 16 -41.30 -14.04 -39.00
C PHE A 16 -40.27 -14.14 -40.17
N THR A 17 -39.85 -15.31 -40.73
CA THR A 17 -40.28 -16.72 -40.54
C THR A 17 -39.22 -17.80 -40.90
N ILE A 18 -38.91 -18.72 -39.97
CA ILE A 18 -38.77 -20.21 -40.07
C ILE A 18 -38.20 -20.89 -41.34
N TRP A 19 -37.25 -21.86 -41.19
CA TRP A 19 -37.42 -23.28 -41.63
C TRP A 19 -36.54 -24.31 -40.84
N ARG A 20 -37.00 -25.57 -40.80
CA ARG A 20 -36.56 -26.75 -39.99
C ARG A 20 -37.01 -28.05 -40.71
N PRO A 21 -36.78 -29.32 -40.27
CA PRO A 21 -36.36 -29.85 -38.96
C PRO A 21 -34.93 -30.47 -39.04
N ALA A 22 -34.49 -31.68 -38.60
CA ALA A 22 -35.07 -32.89 -37.97
C ALA A 22 -33.91 -33.80 -37.42
N PHE A 23 -34.06 -34.83 -36.59
CA PHE A 23 -35.17 -35.33 -35.75
C PHE A 23 -34.64 -36.36 -34.70
N ARG A 24 -35.10 -36.31 -33.43
CA ARG A 24 -35.10 -37.42 -32.42
C ARG A 24 -33.73 -37.99 -31.93
N ASP A 25 -33.58 -38.50 -30.70
CA ASP A 25 -34.41 -38.43 -29.46
C ASP A 25 -33.54 -38.66 -28.19
N ARG A 26 -34.09 -38.34 -27.00
CA ARG A 26 -33.76 -38.86 -25.63
C ARG A 26 -32.36 -38.66 -24.99
N ARG A 27 -32.33 -37.66 -24.09
CA ARG A 27 -31.82 -37.64 -22.69
C ARG A 27 -31.06 -38.88 -22.15
N VAL A 28 -29.96 -38.65 -21.39
CA VAL A 28 -29.92 -38.75 -19.89
C VAL A 28 -28.92 -37.70 -19.33
N ILE A 29 -29.24 -37.25 -18.11
CA ILE A 29 -28.58 -36.32 -17.17
C ILE A 29 -27.03 -36.28 -17.20
N SER A 30 -26.47 -35.07 -17.04
CA SER A 30 -25.12 -34.82 -16.50
C SER A 30 -25.22 -33.78 -15.37
N VAL A 31 -24.31 -33.84 -14.40
CA VAL A 31 -24.29 -32.95 -13.21
C VAL A 31 -23.18 -31.91 -13.35
N SER A 32 -23.53 -30.63 -13.20
CA SER A 32 -22.59 -29.51 -13.02
C SER A 32 -23.19 -28.50 -12.05
N LEU A 33 -22.36 -27.88 -11.20
CA LEU A 33 -22.80 -27.01 -10.10
C LEU A 33 -22.30 -25.56 -10.29
N ALA A 34 -23.20 -24.59 -10.12
CA ALA A 34 -22.94 -23.14 -10.17
C ALA A 34 -24.17 -22.38 -9.62
N PHE A 35 -24.10 -21.18 -8.99
CA PHE A 35 -23.02 -20.51 -8.25
C PHE A 35 -23.65 -19.31 -7.48
N ILE A 36 -23.34 -19.14 -6.18
CA ILE A 36 -23.33 -17.86 -5.41
C ILE A 36 -24.63 -17.07 -5.04
N LEU A 37 -24.48 -16.30 -3.93
CA LEU A 37 -25.26 -15.18 -3.34
C LEU A 37 -26.48 -15.51 -2.42
N GLY A 38 -26.55 -15.00 -1.17
CA GLY A 38 -25.53 -14.31 -0.36
C GLY A 38 -26.03 -13.68 0.96
N ILE A 39 -25.10 -13.55 1.93
CA ILE A 39 -25.08 -12.63 3.11
C ILE A 39 -26.24 -12.70 4.15
N VAL A 40 -25.89 -13.03 5.41
CA VAL A 40 -26.14 -12.23 6.65
C VAL A 40 -25.59 -13.00 7.89
N LEU A 41 -24.94 -12.28 8.80
CA LEU A 41 -24.56 -12.67 10.17
C LEU A 41 -25.34 -11.76 11.15
N PRO A 42 -25.59 -12.10 12.45
CA PRO A 42 -24.57 -12.62 13.37
C PRO A 42 -25.04 -13.57 14.52
N SER A 43 -24.13 -13.75 15.49
CA SER A 43 -24.32 -14.13 16.92
C SER A 43 -24.68 -15.57 17.32
N SER A 44 -23.66 -16.26 17.83
CA SER A 44 -23.60 -16.89 19.18
C SER A 44 -24.70 -17.88 19.62
N GLY A 45 -24.32 -19.16 19.79
CA GLY A 45 -25.14 -20.15 20.50
C GLY A 45 -24.55 -21.56 20.50
N LEU A 46 -23.50 -21.83 21.29
CA LEU A 46 -22.96 -23.19 21.44
C LEU A 46 -23.88 -24.02 22.34
N LEU A 47 -24.48 -25.08 21.79
CA LEU A 47 -25.40 -25.96 22.52
C LEU A 47 -24.99 -27.42 22.35
N THR A 48 -24.25 -27.93 23.34
CA THR A 48 -23.77 -29.32 23.38
C THR A 48 -24.92 -30.27 23.71
N ALA A 49 -25.39 -31.02 22.73
CA ALA A 49 -26.26 -32.16 22.99
C ALA A 49 -25.47 -33.29 23.66
N LEU A 50 -25.98 -33.82 24.78
CA LEU A 50 -25.46 -35.05 25.37
C LEU A 50 -25.75 -36.21 24.41
N PRO A 51 -24.77 -37.06 24.07
CA PRO A 51 -25.00 -38.20 23.21
C PRO A 51 -25.85 -39.25 23.93
N LEU A 52 -26.79 -39.88 23.21
CA LEU A 52 -27.29 -41.18 23.63
C LEU A 52 -26.14 -42.18 23.52
N THR A 53 -25.97 -43.04 24.53
CA THR A 53 -25.15 -44.24 24.43
C THR A 53 -25.80 -45.20 23.44
N VAL A 54 -25.31 -45.20 22.21
CA VAL A 54 -25.73 -46.16 21.18
C VAL A 54 -25.10 -47.50 21.50
N VAL A 55 -25.94 -48.52 21.68
CA VAL A 55 -25.58 -49.95 21.76
C VAL A 55 -24.59 -50.30 20.64
N GLN A 56 -23.35 -50.65 21.00
CA GLN A 56 -22.31 -51.03 20.03
C GLN A 56 -22.15 -52.55 19.98
N ALA A 57 -21.86 -53.06 18.79
CA ALA A 57 -21.82 -54.51 18.56
C ALA A 57 -20.89 -54.86 17.39
N ASP A 58 -19.81 -55.58 17.66
CA ASP A 58 -18.84 -55.94 16.63
C ASP A 58 -19.29 -57.18 15.84
N ASN A 59 -19.87 -56.93 14.66
CA ASN A 59 -20.32 -57.95 13.71
C ASN A 59 -19.18 -58.52 12.84
N THR A 60 -17.91 -58.17 13.10
CA THR A 60 -16.76 -58.59 12.27
C THR A 60 -16.58 -60.11 12.29
N ALA A 61 -16.62 -60.73 11.10
CA ALA A 61 -16.53 -62.17 10.94
C ALA A 61 -15.10 -62.69 11.22
N GLN A 62 -14.94 -63.49 12.28
CA GLN A 62 -13.65 -63.98 12.75
C GLN A 62 -13.19 -65.22 11.96
N THR A 63 -11.92 -65.26 11.57
CA THR A 63 -11.31 -66.40 10.89
C THR A 63 -11.07 -67.56 11.85
N LEU A 64 -11.22 -68.80 11.37
CA LEU A 64 -10.92 -69.99 12.18
C LEU A 64 -9.41 -70.32 12.19
N PRO A 65 -8.86 -70.91 13.28
CA PRO A 65 -9.55 -71.27 14.51
C PRO A 65 -9.92 -70.05 15.37
N PHE A 66 -11.13 -70.10 15.95
CA PHE A 66 -11.68 -69.07 16.82
C PHE A 66 -11.88 -69.64 18.24
N SER A 67 -11.72 -68.82 19.28
CA SER A 67 -11.96 -69.25 20.67
C SER A 67 -12.30 -68.08 21.61
N GLN A 68 -13.14 -68.32 22.63
CA GLN A 68 -13.48 -67.38 23.70
C GLN A 68 -13.81 -68.12 25.01
N ASP A 69 -13.21 -67.70 26.13
CA ASP A 69 -13.27 -68.37 27.45
C ASP A 69 -13.74 -67.45 28.61
N TRP A 70 -14.19 -66.23 28.30
CA TRP A 70 -14.66 -65.21 29.26
C TRP A 70 -13.71 -64.83 30.40
N THR A 71 -12.46 -65.32 30.41
CA THR A 71 -11.49 -65.08 31.50
C THR A 71 -11.12 -63.61 31.70
N ASN A 72 -11.48 -62.74 30.75
CA ASN A 72 -11.36 -61.29 30.82
C ASN A 72 -12.74 -60.62 30.84
N THR A 73 -13.27 -60.34 32.04
CA THR A 73 -14.49 -59.54 32.25
C THR A 73 -14.34 -58.06 31.87
N GLY A 74 -13.11 -57.62 31.55
CA GLY A 74 -12.86 -56.30 30.96
C GLY A 74 -13.35 -56.16 29.50
N LEU A 75 -13.91 -57.21 28.90
CA LEU A 75 -14.44 -57.18 27.53
C LEU A 75 -15.91 -56.71 27.44
N ILE A 76 -16.71 -56.89 28.50
CA ILE A 76 -18.12 -56.43 28.56
C ILE A 76 -18.30 -55.54 29.79
N THR A 77 -17.88 -54.28 29.70
CA THR A 77 -17.89 -53.34 30.86
C THR A 77 -19.15 -52.48 30.96
N VAL A 78 -20.05 -52.55 29.98
CA VAL A 78 -21.29 -51.76 29.90
C VAL A 78 -22.41 -52.67 29.39
N SER A 79 -23.60 -52.57 29.99
CA SER A 79 -24.73 -53.38 29.53
C SER A 79 -25.11 -53.08 28.08
N ASP A 80 -25.52 -54.14 27.37
CA ASP A 80 -25.83 -54.19 25.94
C ASP A 80 -24.65 -53.86 24.99
N ASP A 81 -23.46 -53.49 25.49
CA ASP A 81 -22.29 -53.19 24.66
C ASP A 81 -21.43 -54.44 24.40
N TRP A 82 -21.40 -54.88 23.15
CA TRP A 82 -20.64 -56.02 22.65
C TRP A 82 -19.39 -55.61 21.83
N SER A 83 -19.01 -54.33 21.81
CA SER A 83 -17.87 -53.83 21.03
C SER A 83 -16.51 -54.39 21.49
N GLY A 84 -16.41 -54.84 22.74
CA GLY A 84 -15.20 -55.45 23.30
C GLY A 84 -14.98 -56.93 22.94
N VAL A 85 -15.94 -57.61 22.29
CA VAL A 85 -15.85 -59.05 21.97
C VAL A 85 -15.99 -59.28 20.45
N PRO A 86 -14.92 -59.13 19.66
CA PRO A 86 -15.00 -59.16 18.19
C PRO A 86 -15.70 -60.39 17.61
N GLY A 87 -16.79 -60.14 16.88
CA GLY A 87 -17.59 -61.17 16.24
C GLY A 87 -18.60 -61.89 17.14
N ILE A 88 -18.67 -61.60 18.45
CA ILE A 88 -19.73 -62.14 19.32
C ILE A 88 -20.73 -61.04 19.68
N ILE A 89 -22.01 -61.35 19.53
CA ILE A 89 -23.14 -60.51 19.97
C ILE A 89 -24.19 -61.42 20.58
N ALA A 90 -24.85 -61.01 21.66
CA ALA A 90 -25.97 -61.76 22.24
C ALA A 90 -27.27 -60.94 22.25
N TYR A 91 -28.39 -61.64 22.30
CA TYR A 91 -29.73 -61.09 22.09
C TYR A 91 -30.73 -61.67 23.08
N ARG A 92 -31.68 -60.83 23.55
CA ARG A 92 -32.65 -61.20 24.59
C ARG A 92 -33.71 -62.21 24.14
N GLY A 93 -33.93 -62.34 22.83
CA GLY A 93 -34.94 -63.25 22.27
C GLY A 93 -36.38 -62.75 22.38
N ASP A 94 -36.58 -61.44 22.60
CA ASP A 94 -37.90 -60.81 22.73
C ASP A 94 -38.86 -61.26 21.61
N GLY A 95 -40.00 -61.84 21.99
CA GLY A 95 -41.09 -62.21 21.07
C GLY A 95 -40.85 -63.44 20.17
N LEU A 96 -39.71 -64.14 20.27
CA LEU A 96 -39.44 -65.32 19.43
C LEU A 96 -40.31 -66.54 19.75
N THR A 97 -40.88 -66.61 20.97
CA THR A 97 -41.90 -67.60 21.36
C THR A 97 -43.06 -66.91 22.08
N ALA A 98 -44.19 -67.61 22.21
CA ALA A 98 -45.40 -67.09 22.85
C ALA A 98 -45.77 -67.78 24.18
N THR A 99 -45.02 -68.81 24.58
CA THR A 99 -45.28 -69.65 25.77
C THR A 99 -43.96 -70.11 26.39
N THR A 100 -44.01 -70.60 27.62
CA THR A 100 -42.94 -71.35 28.27
C THR A 100 -42.74 -72.75 27.62
N ALA A 101 -41.59 -73.37 27.91
CA ALA A 101 -41.20 -74.74 27.54
C ALA A 101 -41.39 -75.10 26.05
N VAL A 102 -40.97 -74.18 25.18
CA VAL A 102 -40.81 -74.43 23.74
C VAL A 102 -39.46 -75.10 23.50
N ASP A 103 -39.36 -76.07 22.60
CA ASP A 103 -38.06 -76.68 22.24
C ASP A 103 -37.19 -75.64 21.48
N PRO A 104 -36.03 -75.21 22.00
CA PRO A 104 -35.17 -74.23 21.35
C PRO A 104 -34.67 -74.67 19.97
N GLN A 105 -34.65 -75.97 19.65
CA GLN A 105 -34.37 -76.48 18.31
C GLN A 105 -35.38 -76.01 17.25
N THR A 106 -36.59 -75.63 17.67
CA THR A 106 -37.66 -75.15 16.79
C THR A 106 -37.70 -73.63 16.64
N VAL A 107 -36.96 -72.90 17.49
CA VAL A 107 -36.90 -71.43 17.47
C VAL A 107 -35.84 -70.98 16.46
N VAL A 108 -36.23 -70.86 15.20
CA VAL A 108 -35.32 -70.56 14.07
C VAL A 108 -35.25 -69.09 13.66
N ALA A 109 -36.17 -68.26 14.14
CA ALA A 109 -36.20 -66.82 13.87
C ALA A 109 -35.12 -66.04 14.65
N GLU A 110 -34.80 -64.83 14.20
CA GLU A 110 -33.79 -63.93 14.77
C GLU A 110 -34.42 -62.79 15.59
N SER A 111 -33.80 -62.40 16.70
CA SER A 111 -34.22 -61.24 17.51
C SER A 111 -33.43 -59.99 17.13
N SER A 112 -34.06 -58.82 17.20
CA SER A 112 -33.43 -57.52 16.95
C SER A 112 -32.98 -56.80 18.22
N VAL A 113 -33.12 -57.43 19.40
CA VAL A 113 -32.80 -56.83 20.70
C VAL A 113 -31.49 -57.42 21.20
N ILE A 114 -30.40 -56.67 20.99
CA ILE A 114 -29.10 -56.93 21.61
C ILE A 114 -29.25 -56.79 23.13
N ASP A 115 -28.56 -57.64 23.88
CA ASP A 115 -28.73 -57.77 25.33
C ASP A 115 -27.41 -58.23 25.97
N VAL A 116 -27.00 -57.58 27.06
CA VAL A 116 -26.15 -58.22 28.09
C VAL A 116 -26.21 -57.41 29.38
N ASN A 117 -26.52 -58.07 30.50
CA ASN A 117 -26.34 -57.50 31.83
C ASN A 117 -24.89 -57.70 32.25
N ALA A 118 -24.06 -56.66 32.10
CA ALA A 118 -22.63 -56.71 32.36
C ALA A 118 -22.30 -56.82 33.88
N ASN A 119 -21.13 -57.38 34.23
CA ASN A 119 -20.54 -57.33 35.58
C ASN A 119 -21.43 -57.85 36.74
N GLN A 120 -22.22 -58.90 36.54
CA GLN A 120 -23.08 -59.45 37.60
C GLN A 120 -22.30 -60.38 38.55
N LEU A 121 -22.53 -60.24 39.86
CA LEU A 121 -21.67 -60.89 40.88
C LEU A 121 -22.25 -62.15 41.53
N ASN A 122 -23.54 -62.48 41.32
CA ASN A 122 -24.18 -63.64 41.95
C ASN A 122 -25.45 -64.09 41.19
N PRO A 123 -25.40 -65.18 40.38
CA PRO A 123 -26.54 -65.68 39.61
C PRO A 123 -27.76 -66.03 40.46
N SER A 124 -27.57 -66.67 41.62
CA SER A 124 -28.66 -67.07 42.55
C SER A 124 -29.39 -65.91 43.23
N THR A 125 -29.05 -64.67 42.89
CA THR A 125 -29.78 -63.46 43.34
C THR A 125 -30.15 -62.52 42.19
N PHE A 126 -29.73 -62.80 40.96
CA PHE A 126 -29.98 -61.97 39.80
C PHE A 126 -31.16 -62.54 38.98
N THR A 127 -32.27 -61.81 38.95
CA THR A 127 -33.57 -62.29 38.43
C THR A 127 -34.03 -61.59 37.15
N THR A 128 -33.14 -60.84 36.49
CA THR A 128 -33.42 -60.22 35.18
C THR A 128 -32.99 -61.17 34.08
N GLY A 129 -33.88 -62.10 33.72
CA GLY A 129 -33.63 -63.06 32.64
C GLY A 129 -33.46 -62.38 31.29
N GLY A 130 -32.59 -62.96 30.47
CA GLY A 130 -31.95 -62.38 29.30
C GLY A 130 -30.58 -63.01 29.11
N VAL A 131 -29.62 -62.19 28.69
CA VAL A 131 -28.20 -62.53 28.67
C VAL A 131 -27.49 -61.77 29.80
N SER A 132 -26.58 -62.42 30.52
CA SER A 132 -25.81 -61.79 31.61
C SER A 132 -24.37 -62.26 31.62
N GLU A 133 -23.44 -61.33 31.81
CA GLU A 133 -22.04 -61.66 32.14
C GLU A 133 -21.92 -61.76 33.66
N PHE A 134 -21.40 -62.89 34.15
CA PHE A 134 -21.15 -63.11 35.57
C PHE A 134 -19.65 -63.08 35.90
N ASP A 135 -19.21 -62.07 36.65
CA ASP A 135 -17.87 -61.98 37.25
C ASP A 135 -17.84 -62.80 38.55
N ILE A 136 -17.70 -64.11 38.36
CA ILE A 136 -17.59 -65.13 39.41
C ILE A 136 -16.25 -65.87 39.28
N ALA A 137 -15.91 -66.75 40.24
CA ALA A 137 -14.57 -67.35 40.34
C ALA A 137 -14.05 -68.13 39.11
N ASN A 138 -14.93 -68.51 38.18
CA ASN A 138 -14.59 -68.67 36.76
C ASN A 138 -15.68 -67.93 35.96
N PRO A 139 -15.42 -66.74 35.38
CA PRO A 139 -16.45 -65.92 34.75
C PRO A 139 -17.16 -66.64 33.60
N VAL A 140 -18.34 -66.15 33.21
CA VAL A 140 -19.09 -66.72 32.07
C VAL A 140 -20.20 -65.77 31.58
N VAL A 141 -20.51 -65.81 30.29
CA VAL A 141 -21.78 -65.27 29.76
C VAL A 141 -22.86 -66.34 29.84
N ALA A 142 -23.95 -66.05 30.54
CA ALA A 142 -25.05 -66.98 30.80
C ALA A 142 -26.37 -66.50 30.20
N LEU A 143 -27.25 -67.47 29.97
CA LEU A 143 -28.60 -67.32 29.43
C LEU A 143 -29.62 -67.79 30.49
N GLN A 144 -30.72 -67.05 30.67
CA GLN A 144 -31.88 -67.43 31.47
C GLN A 144 -33.12 -66.89 30.76
N GLY A 145 -34.13 -67.73 30.52
CA GLY A 145 -35.37 -67.26 29.92
C GLY A 145 -36.19 -66.39 30.86
N SER A 146 -37.10 -65.58 30.31
CA SER A 146 -38.11 -64.87 31.09
C SER A 146 -39.32 -64.47 30.26
N VAL A 147 -40.33 -63.93 30.94
CA VAL A 147 -41.59 -63.45 30.35
C VAL A 147 -41.36 -62.48 29.18
N THR A 148 -40.29 -61.68 29.24
CA THR A 148 -39.79 -60.83 28.15
C THR A 148 -38.71 -61.53 27.31
N ALA A 149 -37.68 -62.08 27.97
CA ALA A 149 -36.56 -62.76 27.33
C ALA A 149 -36.90 -64.19 26.94
N ARG A 150 -37.76 -64.36 25.94
CA ARG A 150 -38.42 -65.65 25.70
C ARG A 150 -37.56 -66.72 25.05
N ALA A 151 -36.47 -66.33 24.37
CA ALA A 151 -35.49 -67.26 23.81
C ALA A 151 -34.10 -66.60 23.65
N PRO A 152 -33.39 -66.30 24.75
CA PRO A 152 -32.12 -65.59 24.69
C PRO A 152 -31.03 -66.46 24.08
N TYR A 153 -30.11 -65.83 23.35
CA TYR A 153 -29.02 -66.52 22.66
C TYR A 153 -27.77 -65.66 22.48
N ILE A 154 -26.63 -66.35 22.42
CA ILE A 154 -25.32 -65.79 22.05
C ILE A 154 -24.98 -66.25 20.63
N GLN A 155 -24.51 -65.32 19.79
CA GLN A 155 -24.26 -65.50 18.35
C GLN A 155 -22.83 -65.12 17.97
N LEU A 156 -22.18 -66.01 17.22
CA LEU A 156 -20.83 -65.89 16.67
C LEU A 156 -20.90 -65.51 15.18
N HIS A 157 -20.01 -64.63 14.73
CA HIS A 157 -19.80 -64.24 13.34
C HIS A 157 -18.44 -64.77 12.88
N LEU A 158 -18.45 -65.67 11.90
CA LEU A 158 -17.28 -66.45 11.50
C LEU A 158 -17.04 -66.37 10.00
N ASN A 159 -15.78 -66.45 9.57
CA ASN A 159 -15.39 -66.60 8.17
C ASN A 159 -14.75 -67.97 7.96
N THR A 160 -15.40 -68.80 7.13
CA THR A 160 -14.99 -70.17 6.83
C THR A 160 -14.51 -70.34 5.39
N THR A 161 -14.25 -69.24 4.69
CA THR A 161 -13.69 -69.25 3.32
C THR A 161 -12.40 -70.08 3.26
N GLY A 162 -12.32 -71.01 2.30
CA GLY A 162 -11.21 -71.94 2.16
C GLY A 162 -11.19 -73.09 3.18
N LEU A 163 -12.20 -73.23 4.04
CA LEU A 163 -12.30 -74.27 5.07
C LEU A 163 -13.55 -75.14 4.90
N SER A 164 -13.49 -76.35 5.46
CA SER A 164 -14.54 -77.36 5.44
C SER A 164 -14.56 -78.20 6.72
N GLY A 165 -15.69 -78.87 6.99
CA GLY A 165 -15.86 -79.72 8.17
C GLY A 165 -15.85 -78.92 9.47
N ILE A 166 -16.55 -77.77 9.48
CA ILE A 166 -16.51 -76.81 10.58
C ILE A 166 -17.03 -77.44 11.89
N ASN A 167 -16.20 -77.53 12.92
CA ASN A 167 -16.57 -78.06 14.23
C ASN A 167 -16.65 -76.95 15.27
N VAL A 168 -17.77 -76.90 15.99
CA VAL A 168 -18.06 -75.97 17.08
C VAL A 168 -18.10 -76.77 18.39
N SER A 169 -17.40 -76.29 19.41
CA SER A 169 -17.46 -76.84 20.77
C SER A 169 -17.54 -75.73 21.82
N TYR A 170 -18.20 -76.03 22.94
CA TYR A 170 -18.35 -75.14 24.10
C TYR A 170 -18.79 -75.96 25.32
N ASN A 171 -18.57 -75.42 26.51
CA ASN A 171 -19.11 -75.95 27.76
C ASN A 171 -20.41 -75.23 28.11
N LEU A 172 -21.45 -75.99 28.46
CA LEU A 172 -22.60 -75.46 29.19
C LEU A 172 -22.36 -75.65 30.69
N ARG A 173 -22.55 -74.60 31.47
CA ARG A 173 -22.31 -74.59 32.91
C ARG A 173 -23.59 -74.25 33.65
N ASP A 174 -24.02 -75.12 34.55
CA ASP A 174 -24.93 -74.70 35.61
C ASP A 174 -24.17 -73.77 36.56
N ILE A 175 -24.72 -72.58 36.78
CA ILE A 175 -24.18 -71.61 37.73
C ILE A 175 -25.18 -71.19 38.80
N ASP A 176 -26.41 -71.74 38.85
CA ASP A 176 -27.37 -71.38 39.89
C ASP A 176 -27.32 -72.32 41.11
N GLY A 177 -26.94 -71.76 42.27
CA GLY A 177 -26.98 -72.44 43.56
C GLY A 177 -28.32 -72.36 44.29
N SER A 178 -29.40 -71.90 43.63
CA SER A 178 -30.74 -71.81 44.20
C SER A 178 -31.39 -73.18 44.47
N THR A 179 -32.64 -73.21 44.93
CA THR A 179 -33.40 -74.45 45.15
C THR A 179 -34.43 -74.73 44.04
N ASP A 180 -34.35 -74.03 42.92
CA ASP A 180 -35.12 -74.40 41.72
C ASP A 180 -34.50 -75.65 41.06
N ASN A 181 -35.16 -76.14 40.01
CA ASN A 181 -34.68 -77.20 39.11
C ASN A 181 -35.59 -77.20 37.87
N ALA A 182 -35.46 -76.19 37.02
CA ALA A 182 -36.25 -76.04 35.82
C ALA A 182 -35.50 -76.63 34.63
N ILE A 183 -36.15 -77.51 33.87
CA ILE A 183 -35.54 -78.15 32.70
C ILE A 183 -35.16 -77.05 31.70
N GLN A 184 -33.87 -76.74 31.61
CA GLN A 184 -33.35 -75.62 30.81
C GLN A 184 -32.63 -76.17 29.55
N PRO A 185 -33.34 -76.37 28.43
CA PRO A 185 -32.76 -76.90 27.21
C PRO A 185 -31.90 -75.86 26.48
N VAL A 186 -30.88 -76.30 25.76
CA VAL A 186 -30.05 -75.45 24.89
C VAL A 186 -29.85 -76.11 23.54
N ALA A 187 -30.03 -75.37 22.46
CA ALA A 187 -29.78 -75.81 21.08
C ALA A 187 -28.66 -75.02 20.41
N LEU A 188 -27.89 -75.71 19.56
CA LEU A 188 -26.95 -75.11 18.61
C LEU A 188 -27.62 -74.92 17.25
N GLN A 189 -27.45 -73.76 16.63
CA GLN A 189 -28.00 -73.45 15.30
C GLN A 189 -27.00 -72.67 14.44
N PHE A 190 -27.17 -72.66 13.12
CA PHE A 190 -26.31 -71.89 12.20
C PHE A 190 -27.08 -71.36 10.96
N ARG A 191 -26.52 -70.34 10.29
CA ARG A 191 -26.91 -69.95 8.92
C ARG A 191 -25.72 -69.36 8.14
N ALA A 192 -25.73 -69.51 6.82
CA ALA A 192 -24.76 -68.85 5.93
C ALA A 192 -25.27 -67.45 5.54
N GLY A 193 -24.39 -66.44 5.60
CA GLY A 193 -24.77 -65.03 5.43
C GLY A 193 -25.49 -64.45 6.65
N SER A 194 -26.03 -63.23 6.48
CA SER A 194 -26.59 -62.38 7.55
C SER A 194 -28.12 -62.25 7.54
N ILE A 195 -28.83 -63.04 6.73
CA ILE A 195 -30.29 -62.94 6.56
C ILE A 195 -30.88 -64.34 6.38
N GLY A 196 -32.00 -64.62 7.06
CA GLY A 196 -32.79 -65.85 6.91
C GLY A 196 -32.89 -66.66 8.21
N ASP A 197 -33.77 -67.67 8.20
CA ASP A 197 -33.98 -68.54 9.36
C ASP A 197 -32.73 -69.39 9.68
N PHE A 198 -32.47 -69.62 10.96
CA PHE A 198 -31.40 -70.48 11.44
C PHE A 198 -31.73 -71.96 11.24
N THR A 199 -30.73 -72.76 10.89
CA THR A 199 -30.83 -74.22 10.78
C THR A 199 -30.34 -74.87 12.07
N ASN A 200 -31.19 -75.68 12.71
CA ASN A 200 -30.85 -76.45 13.91
C ASN A 200 -29.73 -77.47 13.65
N VAL A 201 -28.88 -77.69 14.67
CA VAL A 201 -27.82 -78.70 14.68
C VAL A 201 -28.14 -79.72 15.78
N PRO A 202 -28.85 -80.84 15.48
CA PRO A 202 -29.33 -81.78 16.49
C PRO A 202 -28.22 -82.43 17.35
N ALA A 203 -26.98 -82.45 16.87
CA ALA A 203 -25.82 -82.94 17.62
C ALA A 203 -25.33 -81.99 18.73
N GLY A 204 -25.74 -80.71 18.69
CA GLY A 204 -25.44 -79.69 19.70
C GLY A 204 -26.62 -79.38 20.64
N PHE A 205 -27.64 -80.24 20.68
CA PHE A 205 -28.78 -80.09 21.58
C PHE A 205 -28.51 -80.76 22.93
N VAL A 206 -28.71 -80.00 24.01
CA VAL A 206 -28.72 -80.48 25.40
C VAL A 206 -30.13 -80.29 25.94
N ALA A 207 -30.78 -81.40 26.32
CA ALA A 207 -32.19 -81.39 26.73
C ALA A 207 -32.42 -80.76 28.11
N ASP A 208 -31.41 -80.76 28.97
CA ASP A 208 -31.42 -80.16 30.30
C ASP A 208 -29.98 -79.84 30.71
N ALA A 209 -29.68 -78.55 30.96
CA ALA A 209 -28.36 -78.09 31.35
C ALA A 209 -28.17 -78.02 32.89
N THR A 210 -29.24 -77.86 33.66
CA THR A 210 -29.23 -77.51 35.09
C THR A 210 -29.71 -78.61 36.04
N ASP A 211 -30.24 -79.73 35.52
CA ASP A 211 -30.64 -80.95 36.27
C ASP A 211 -29.84 -81.26 37.57
N GLY A 212 -30.42 -80.85 38.69
CA GLY A 212 -30.03 -81.14 40.07
C GLY A 212 -30.14 -79.92 41.00
N PRO A 213 -31.12 -79.81 41.93
CA PRO A 213 -31.34 -78.60 42.71
C PRO A 213 -30.15 -78.24 43.63
N SER A 214 -29.74 -76.97 43.59
CA SER A 214 -28.62 -76.40 44.35
C SER A 214 -27.22 -76.93 43.97
N LEU A 215 -26.97 -77.21 42.68
CA LEU A 215 -25.74 -77.87 42.21
C LEU A 215 -24.90 -77.10 41.16
N ALA A 216 -24.74 -75.77 41.31
CA ALA A 216 -23.85 -74.84 40.55
C ALA A 216 -22.37 -75.29 40.37
N THR A 217 -22.19 -76.43 39.69
CA THR A 217 -20.99 -77.26 39.59
C THR A 217 -21.06 -78.20 38.37
N ARG A 218 -22.24 -78.36 37.75
CA ARG A 218 -22.46 -79.21 36.58
C ARG A 218 -21.90 -78.53 35.33
N VAL A 219 -21.12 -79.28 34.56
CA VAL A 219 -20.55 -78.83 33.28
C VAL A 219 -20.80 -79.90 32.21
N ILE A 220 -21.37 -79.49 31.08
CA ILE A 220 -21.71 -80.35 29.94
C ILE A 220 -20.94 -79.85 28.72
N ALA A 221 -19.91 -80.60 28.30
CA ALA A 221 -19.18 -80.31 27.09
C ALA A 221 -20.00 -80.69 25.85
N VAL A 222 -20.20 -79.72 24.95
CA VAL A 222 -20.85 -79.89 23.65
C VAL A 222 -19.78 -79.80 22.56
N SER A 223 -19.85 -80.69 21.55
CA SER A 223 -19.11 -80.55 20.30
C SER A 223 -19.92 -81.10 19.15
N ALA A 224 -20.09 -80.31 18.10
CA ALA A 224 -20.85 -80.67 16.92
C ALA A 224 -20.16 -80.14 15.65
N THR A 225 -20.05 -81.01 14.64
CA THR A 225 -19.64 -80.60 13.30
C THR A 225 -20.86 -80.12 12.52
N LEU A 226 -20.77 -78.90 11.98
CA LEU A 226 -21.82 -78.27 11.20
C LEU A 226 -22.00 -78.98 9.84
N PRO A 227 -23.21 -78.94 9.24
CA PRO A 227 -23.41 -79.44 7.89
C PRO A 227 -22.58 -78.69 6.83
N PRO A 228 -22.26 -79.29 5.66
CA PRO A 228 -21.42 -78.67 4.63
C PRO A 228 -21.90 -77.33 4.05
N ALA A 229 -23.12 -76.87 4.38
CA ALA A 229 -23.57 -75.51 4.08
C ALA A 229 -22.84 -74.43 4.92
N ALA A 230 -22.13 -74.82 5.98
CA ALA A 230 -21.25 -73.96 6.77
C ALA A 230 -19.82 -73.86 6.22
N ASP A 231 -19.46 -74.73 5.26
CA ASP A 231 -18.13 -74.77 4.65
C ASP A 231 -17.96 -73.64 3.62
N ASN A 232 -16.76 -73.09 3.50
CA ASN A 232 -16.38 -72.08 2.50
C ASN A 232 -17.28 -70.83 2.44
N GLN A 233 -17.76 -70.33 3.58
CA GLN A 233 -18.62 -69.13 3.65
C GLN A 233 -17.82 -67.87 4.06
N PRO A 234 -17.99 -66.72 3.36
CA PRO A 234 -17.38 -65.46 3.77
C PRO A 234 -18.00 -64.88 5.05
N LEU A 235 -19.24 -65.28 5.35
CA LEU A 235 -19.89 -65.09 6.64
C LEU A 235 -20.74 -66.33 6.97
N LEU A 236 -20.48 -66.90 8.14
CA LEU A 236 -21.24 -67.95 8.80
C LEU A 236 -21.66 -67.39 10.17
N GLN A 237 -22.94 -67.43 10.48
CA GLN A 237 -23.45 -67.13 11.83
C GLN A 237 -23.81 -68.42 12.54
N VAL A 238 -23.38 -68.56 13.79
CA VAL A 238 -23.64 -69.71 14.68
C VAL A 238 -24.21 -69.19 15.98
N ARG A 239 -25.23 -69.82 16.57
CA ARG A 239 -25.80 -69.39 17.86
C ARG A 239 -26.14 -70.55 18.79
N MET A 240 -26.02 -70.28 20.09
CA MET A 240 -26.41 -71.15 21.19
C MET A 240 -27.63 -70.50 21.88
N ILE A 241 -28.78 -71.17 21.87
CA ILE A 241 -30.09 -70.60 22.23
C ILE A 241 -30.82 -71.46 23.27
N THR A 242 -31.42 -70.81 24.27
CA THR A 242 -32.35 -71.41 25.25
C THR A 242 -33.73 -70.73 25.17
N THR A 243 -34.66 -71.07 26.06
CA THR A 243 -36.07 -70.63 26.06
C THR A 243 -36.65 -70.58 27.48
N ASP A 244 -37.53 -69.59 27.73
CA ASP A 244 -38.41 -69.47 28.91
C ASP A 244 -39.00 -70.84 29.32
N ALA A 245 -38.59 -71.37 30.46
CA ALA A 245 -38.79 -72.76 30.89
C ALA A 245 -40.11 -72.97 31.66
N ALA A 246 -40.42 -74.22 32.03
CA ALA A 246 -41.63 -74.55 32.80
C ALA A 246 -41.39 -74.48 34.33
N GLY A 247 -40.96 -73.32 34.83
CA GLY A 247 -40.66 -73.11 36.25
C GLY A 247 -40.38 -71.64 36.56
N SER A 248 -39.39 -71.37 37.41
CA SER A 248 -38.53 -70.20 37.27
C SER A 248 -37.26 -70.68 36.55
N ASP A 249 -36.82 -70.00 35.51
CA ASP A 249 -35.65 -70.40 34.73
C ASP A 249 -34.34 -70.34 35.54
N GLU A 250 -33.40 -71.21 35.20
CA GLU A 250 -32.06 -71.28 35.80
C GLU A 250 -31.00 -70.68 34.86
N TRP A 251 -29.91 -70.16 35.42
CA TRP A 251 -28.83 -69.54 34.63
C TRP A 251 -27.88 -70.59 34.04
N VAL A 252 -27.85 -70.69 32.72
CA VAL A 252 -26.92 -71.57 31.98
C VAL A 252 -25.80 -70.74 31.36
N GLY A 253 -24.59 -70.86 31.90
CA GLY A 253 -23.36 -70.33 31.33
C GLY A 253 -22.98 -71.03 30.02
N VAL A 254 -22.54 -70.26 29.02
CA VAL A 254 -21.95 -70.75 27.77
C VAL A 254 -20.47 -70.35 27.74
N ASP A 255 -19.58 -71.33 27.82
CA ASP A 255 -18.16 -71.14 28.16
C ASP A 255 -17.23 -71.95 27.25
N ASP A 256 -15.91 -71.74 27.35
CA ASP A 256 -14.86 -72.48 26.61
C ASP A 256 -15.17 -72.66 25.10
N ILE A 257 -15.68 -71.61 24.46
CA ILE A 257 -16.11 -71.65 23.06
C ILE A 257 -14.88 -71.82 22.17
N VAL A 258 -14.90 -72.80 21.26
CA VAL A 258 -13.87 -73.05 20.25
C VAL A 258 -14.52 -73.46 18.92
N VAL A 259 -14.04 -72.91 17.80
CA VAL A 259 -14.50 -73.28 16.45
C VAL A 259 -13.31 -73.51 15.51
N THR A 260 -13.33 -74.61 14.76
CA THR A 260 -12.23 -75.06 13.90
C THR A 260 -12.71 -75.57 12.53
N GLY A 261 -11.80 -75.70 11.55
CA GLY A 261 -12.10 -76.22 10.21
C GLY A 261 -10.85 -76.65 9.44
N SER A 262 -11.01 -77.44 8.38
CA SER A 262 -9.93 -78.04 7.57
C SER A 262 -9.86 -77.44 6.15
N THR A 263 -8.66 -77.15 5.65
CA THR A 263 -8.47 -76.44 4.37
C THR A 263 -8.90 -77.23 3.12
N ILE A 264 -9.48 -76.53 2.15
CA ILE A 264 -9.86 -77.08 0.83
C ILE A 264 -8.88 -76.64 -0.27
N THR A 265 -8.75 -77.45 -1.32
CA THR A 265 -7.98 -77.11 -2.53
C THR A 265 -8.92 -76.85 -3.70
N LEU A 266 -8.77 -75.68 -4.34
CA LEU A 266 -9.63 -75.24 -5.44
C LEU A 266 -8.87 -75.14 -6.78
N PRO A 267 -9.57 -75.26 -7.93
CA PRO A 267 -9.02 -74.90 -9.25
C PRO A 267 -8.73 -73.39 -9.34
N THR A 268 -7.70 -73.00 -10.07
CA THR A 268 -7.47 -71.61 -10.48
C THR A 268 -7.47 -71.48 -12.00
N ASN A 269 -7.83 -70.30 -12.51
CA ASN A 269 -7.78 -69.96 -13.93
C ASN A 269 -6.35 -69.58 -14.36
N PRO A 270 -5.99 -69.72 -15.65
CA PRO A 270 -4.80 -69.07 -16.18
C PRO A 270 -4.94 -67.54 -16.09
N SER A 271 -3.83 -66.86 -15.89
CA SER A 271 -3.75 -65.39 -15.82
C SER A 271 -2.50 -64.91 -16.54
N GLY A 272 -2.33 -63.60 -16.78
CA GLY A 272 -1.11 -63.11 -17.41
C GLY A 272 -0.96 -61.60 -17.37
N THR A 273 0.24 -61.13 -17.66
CA THR A 273 0.61 -59.71 -17.66
C THR A 273 1.00 -59.26 -19.07
N GLY A 274 0.44 -58.12 -19.49
CA GLY A 274 0.69 -57.54 -20.81
C GLY A 274 1.76 -56.45 -20.79
N SER A 275 2.66 -56.44 -21.77
CA SER A 275 3.64 -55.38 -21.98
C SER A 275 3.90 -55.12 -23.47
N ALA A 276 4.49 -53.96 -23.77
CA ALA A 276 4.84 -53.50 -25.11
C ALA A 276 6.28 -52.97 -25.11
N ASN A 277 7.06 -53.27 -26.16
CA ASN A 277 8.43 -52.83 -26.30
C ASN A 277 8.76 -52.45 -27.78
N PRO A 278 9.06 -51.18 -28.07
CA PRO A 278 8.95 -50.02 -27.18
C PRO A 278 7.49 -49.72 -26.80
N ASN A 279 7.25 -49.22 -25.58
CA ASN A 279 5.90 -48.92 -25.08
C ASN A 279 5.30 -47.61 -25.64
N THR A 280 6.08 -46.86 -26.42
CA THR A 280 5.72 -45.59 -27.06
C THR A 280 6.26 -45.59 -28.49
N VAL A 281 5.42 -45.27 -29.46
CA VAL A 281 5.71 -45.38 -30.91
C VAL A 281 4.98 -44.30 -31.72
N LEU A 282 5.49 -43.97 -32.90
CA LEU A 282 4.81 -43.13 -33.89
C LEU A 282 3.84 -43.95 -34.78
N PRO A 283 2.83 -43.31 -35.40
CA PRO A 283 1.98 -43.95 -36.41
C PRO A 283 2.83 -44.47 -37.59
N GLY A 284 2.79 -45.78 -37.85
CA GLY A 284 3.60 -46.47 -38.85
C GLY A 284 4.77 -47.29 -38.28
N GLU A 285 5.14 -47.09 -37.02
CA GLU A 285 6.20 -47.88 -36.36
C GLU A 285 5.68 -49.19 -35.76
N SER A 286 6.61 -50.06 -35.34
CA SER A 286 6.33 -51.39 -34.79
C SER A 286 6.69 -51.52 -33.31
N SER A 287 5.82 -52.15 -32.52
CA SER A 287 6.09 -52.57 -31.14
C SER A 287 5.89 -54.07 -31.00
N THR A 288 6.85 -54.76 -30.36
CA THR A 288 6.64 -56.13 -29.89
C THR A 288 5.69 -56.09 -28.69
N LEU A 289 4.55 -56.75 -28.84
CA LEU A 289 3.56 -56.94 -27.78
C LEU A 289 3.78 -58.30 -27.13
N THR A 290 3.74 -58.36 -25.81
CA THR A 290 4.08 -59.55 -25.03
C THR A 290 3.05 -59.82 -23.93
N VAL A 291 2.64 -61.07 -23.79
CA VAL A 291 1.77 -61.57 -22.71
C VAL A 291 2.46 -62.74 -22.02
N THR A 292 2.97 -62.52 -20.80
CA THR A 292 3.52 -63.60 -19.97
C THR A 292 2.38 -64.28 -19.20
N VAL A 293 2.16 -65.57 -19.43
CA VAL A 293 1.05 -66.33 -18.85
C VAL A 293 1.50 -67.14 -17.64
N THR A 294 0.75 -67.03 -16.55
CA THR A 294 0.79 -67.96 -15.41
C THR A 294 -0.28 -69.04 -15.64
N PRO A 295 0.10 -70.33 -15.76
CA PRO A 295 -0.85 -71.44 -15.84
C PRO A 295 -1.78 -71.50 -14.63
N GLY A 296 -3.07 -71.77 -14.86
CA GLY A 296 -4.01 -72.14 -13.81
C GLY A 296 -3.65 -73.49 -13.20
N ALA A 297 -4.13 -73.78 -11.99
CA ALA A 297 -3.76 -74.95 -11.20
C ALA A 297 -4.97 -75.83 -10.84
N ASN A 298 -4.69 -77.05 -10.35
CA ASN A 298 -5.67 -78.04 -9.89
C ASN A 298 -6.82 -78.34 -10.89
N PRO A 299 -6.54 -78.87 -12.09
CA PRO A 299 -5.23 -79.29 -12.62
C PRO A 299 -4.50 -78.15 -13.34
N THR A 300 -3.21 -78.35 -13.63
CA THR A 300 -2.38 -77.37 -14.35
C THR A 300 -2.94 -77.09 -15.76
N SER A 301 -2.94 -75.83 -16.20
CA SER A 301 -3.35 -75.46 -17.55
C SER A 301 -2.50 -76.14 -18.62
N THR A 302 -3.14 -76.64 -19.68
CA THR A 302 -2.48 -77.16 -20.88
C THR A 302 -3.18 -76.63 -22.13
N GLY A 303 -2.50 -76.59 -23.28
CA GLY A 303 -3.07 -76.05 -24.51
C GLY A 303 -3.46 -74.58 -24.39
N ILE A 304 -2.59 -73.78 -23.78
CA ILE A 304 -2.79 -72.35 -23.57
C ILE A 304 -2.77 -71.63 -24.94
N ALA A 305 -3.72 -70.73 -25.16
CA ALA A 305 -3.75 -69.83 -26.31
C ALA A 305 -4.03 -68.40 -25.84
N VAL A 306 -3.43 -67.42 -26.53
CA VAL A 306 -3.56 -65.99 -26.23
C VAL A 306 -3.98 -65.23 -27.49
N ALA A 307 -4.96 -64.33 -27.34
CA ALA A 307 -5.38 -63.41 -28.40
C ALA A 307 -5.74 -62.02 -27.86
N ALA A 308 -5.42 -60.96 -28.61
CA ALA A 308 -5.66 -59.57 -28.23
C ALA A 308 -6.45 -58.78 -29.29
N ASP A 309 -7.23 -57.79 -28.85
CA ASP A 309 -7.84 -56.79 -29.72
C ASP A 309 -6.83 -55.65 -29.98
N LEU A 310 -6.39 -55.55 -31.23
CA LEU A 310 -5.46 -54.53 -31.72
C LEU A 310 -6.16 -53.46 -32.58
N SER A 311 -7.49 -53.42 -32.63
CA SER A 311 -8.24 -52.48 -33.48
C SER A 311 -7.98 -51.02 -33.12
N SER A 312 -7.66 -50.71 -31.86
CA SER A 312 -7.31 -49.37 -31.39
C SER A 312 -5.96 -48.84 -31.92
N ILE A 313 -5.15 -49.70 -32.57
CA ILE A 313 -3.95 -49.36 -33.34
C ILE A 313 -4.05 -49.75 -34.83
N GLY A 314 -5.25 -50.13 -35.30
CA GLY A 314 -5.52 -50.53 -36.69
C GLY A 314 -5.26 -52.01 -37.02
N GLY A 315 -5.04 -52.87 -36.02
CA GLY A 315 -4.87 -54.32 -36.17
C GLY A 315 -6.17 -55.13 -36.09
N SER A 316 -6.04 -56.45 -35.98
CA SER A 316 -7.19 -57.38 -35.82
C SER A 316 -7.87 -57.24 -34.45
N ILE A 317 -9.20 -57.36 -34.41
CA ILE A 317 -9.99 -57.48 -33.17
C ILE A 317 -9.75 -58.79 -32.41
N SER A 318 -9.07 -59.75 -33.04
CA SER A 318 -8.61 -60.99 -32.42
C SER A 318 -7.32 -61.39 -33.12
N GLN A 319 -6.21 -60.83 -32.65
CA GLN A 319 -4.86 -61.16 -33.08
C GLN A 319 -4.31 -62.26 -32.18
N GLN A 320 -3.97 -63.41 -32.74
CA GLN A 320 -3.28 -64.48 -32.01
C GLN A 320 -1.82 -64.09 -31.73
N PHE A 321 -1.34 -64.45 -30.53
CA PHE A 321 0.06 -64.32 -30.10
C PHE A 321 0.70 -65.72 -30.00
N PHE A 322 2.04 -65.80 -30.02
CA PHE A 322 2.79 -67.05 -30.20
C PHE A 322 3.92 -67.23 -29.17
N ASP A 323 4.06 -68.47 -28.68
CA ASP A 323 5.06 -68.98 -27.72
C ASP A 323 5.84 -70.11 -28.42
N ASP A 324 6.51 -69.75 -29.52
CA ASP A 324 7.09 -70.67 -30.51
C ASP A 324 8.46 -70.24 -31.09
N GLY A 325 9.08 -69.20 -30.52
CA GLY A 325 10.33 -68.59 -31.00
C GLY A 325 10.18 -67.70 -32.22
N THR A 326 8.96 -67.28 -32.56
CA THR A 326 8.68 -66.31 -33.62
C THR A 326 8.10 -65.01 -33.05
N ASN A 327 7.80 -64.04 -33.91
CA ASN A 327 7.08 -62.79 -33.57
C ASN A 327 7.69 -61.86 -32.49
N GLY A 328 8.83 -62.20 -31.91
CA GLY A 328 9.50 -61.44 -30.84
C GLY A 328 9.84 -62.29 -29.61
N ASP A 329 9.31 -63.52 -29.53
CA ASP A 329 9.69 -64.53 -28.55
C ASP A 329 11.15 -65.00 -28.78
N LEU A 330 11.83 -65.31 -27.67
CA LEU A 330 13.21 -65.77 -27.61
C LEU A 330 13.33 -67.24 -27.13
N THR A 331 12.30 -67.80 -26.46
CA THR A 331 12.38 -69.10 -25.79
C THR A 331 11.06 -69.90 -25.93
N PRO A 332 10.92 -70.72 -27.00
CA PRO A 332 9.68 -71.46 -27.26
C PRO A 332 9.20 -72.33 -26.08
N ASN A 333 7.92 -72.26 -25.76
CA ASN A 333 7.20 -73.01 -24.72
C ASN A 333 7.55 -72.58 -23.28
N ASP A 334 7.89 -71.31 -23.05
CA ASP A 334 8.13 -70.76 -21.70
C ASP A 334 6.89 -70.04 -21.11
N ASN A 335 5.79 -69.97 -21.86
CA ASN A 335 4.53 -69.24 -21.58
C ASN A 335 4.60 -67.72 -21.85
N VAL A 336 5.61 -67.21 -22.57
CA VAL A 336 5.69 -65.82 -23.03
C VAL A 336 5.19 -65.70 -24.47
N PHE A 337 3.90 -65.39 -24.62
CA PHE A 337 3.26 -65.23 -25.93
C PHE A 337 3.55 -63.85 -26.50
N THR A 338 3.99 -63.76 -27.77
CA THR A 338 4.35 -62.48 -28.43
C THR A 338 3.64 -62.24 -29.75
N TYR A 339 3.53 -60.97 -30.14
CA TYR A 339 3.15 -60.53 -31.48
C TYR A 339 3.80 -59.17 -31.82
N ASN A 340 4.49 -59.06 -32.96
CA ASN A 340 5.04 -57.78 -33.41
C ASN A 340 3.98 -56.97 -34.18
N ALA A 341 3.46 -55.92 -33.57
CA ALA A 341 2.38 -55.11 -34.11
C ALA A 341 2.90 -53.81 -34.74
N ILE A 342 2.54 -53.57 -36.00
CA ILE A 342 2.71 -52.27 -36.66
C ILE A 342 1.48 -51.41 -36.34
N VAL A 343 1.70 -50.20 -35.80
CA VAL A 343 0.63 -49.22 -35.57
C VAL A 343 0.26 -48.58 -36.91
N SER A 344 -1.03 -48.52 -37.25
CA SER A 344 -1.46 -47.87 -38.50
C SER A 344 -1.05 -46.39 -38.52
N VAL A 345 -0.59 -45.91 -39.68
CA VAL A 345 -0.32 -44.48 -39.94
C VAL A 345 -1.56 -43.58 -39.75
N SER A 346 -2.76 -44.16 -39.72
CA SER A 346 -4.02 -43.47 -39.44
C SER A 346 -4.43 -43.49 -37.96
N THR A 347 -3.60 -44.01 -37.06
CA THR A 347 -3.92 -44.10 -35.63
C THR A 347 -3.78 -42.72 -34.99
N THR A 348 -4.82 -42.25 -34.32
CA THR A 348 -4.75 -40.99 -33.57
C THR A 348 -3.74 -41.10 -32.43
N PRO A 349 -3.03 -40.01 -32.05
CA PRO A 349 -2.15 -40.01 -30.89
C PRO A 349 -2.89 -40.31 -29.56
N GLY A 350 -2.11 -40.48 -28.49
CA GLY A 350 -2.55 -40.78 -27.13
C GLY A 350 -2.45 -42.26 -26.74
N SER A 351 -2.66 -42.53 -25.45
CA SER A 351 -2.58 -43.87 -24.87
C SER A 351 -3.66 -44.81 -25.43
N LYS A 352 -3.26 -46.05 -25.72
CA LYS A 352 -4.11 -47.15 -26.18
C LYS A 352 -4.07 -48.28 -25.15
N SER A 353 -5.22 -48.90 -24.93
CA SER A 353 -5.35 -50.18 -24.23
C SER A 353 -5.70 -51.25 -25.25
N LEU A 354 -4.98 -52.36 -25.19
CA LEU A 354 -5.07 -53.50 -26.10
C LEU A 354 -5.49 -54.71 -25.25
N PRO A 355 -6.79 -54.98 -25.07
CA PRO A 355 -7.25 -56.04 -24.19
C PRO A 355 -6.94 -57.41 -24.78
N PHE A 356 -6.48 -58.34 -23.94
CA PHE A 356 -6.19 -59.71 -24.33
C PHE A 356 -6.97 -60.71 -23.49
N SER A 357 -7.19 -61.89 -24.08
CA SER A 357 -7.76 -63.07 -23.43
C SER A 357 -6.81 -64.25 -23.53
N ILE A 358 -6.88 -65.11 -22.51
CA ILE A 358 -6.13 -66.36 -22.38
C ILE A 358 -7.18 -67.47 -22.24
N SER A 359 -6.99 -68.61 -22.92
CA SER A 359 -7.82 -69.80 -22.77
C SER A 359 -6.98 -71.06 -22.63
N ASP A 360 -7.43 -72.05 -21.84
CA ASP A 360 -6.80 -73.36 -21.73
C ASP A 360 -7.71 -74.53 -22.14
N ALA A 361 -7.13 -75.71 -22.33
CA ALA A 361 -7.84 -76.95 -22.65
C ALA A 361 -8.72 -77.48 -21.51
N GLN A 362 -8.66 -76.88 -20.33
CA GLN A 362 -9.54 -77.16 -19.18
C GLN A 362 -10.79 -76.27 -19.22
N SER A 363 -11.00 -75.51 -20.31
CA SER A 363 -12.12 -74.57 -20.51
C SER A 363 -12.14 -73.42 -19.51
N ARG A 364 -10.98 -73.06 -18.94
CA ARG A 364 -10.81 -71.87 -18.11
C ARG A 364 -10.28 -70.72 -18.96
N SER A 365 -10.51 -69.50 -18.49
CA SER A 365 -10.05 -68.29 -19.15
C SER A 365 -9.48 -67.25 -18.19
N GLY A 366 -8.54 -66.47 -18.70
CA GLY A 366 -8.00 -65.26 -18.10
C GLY A 366 -8.08 -64.09 -19.08
N SER A 367 -7.82 -62.88 -18.60
CA SER A 367 -7.75 -61.68 -19.43
C SER A 367 -6.87 -60.60 -18.79
N GLY A 368 -6.51 -59.61 -19.59
CA GLY A 368 -5.77 -58.43 -19.16
C GLY A 368 -5.71 -57.40 -20.29
N SER A 369 -4.75 -56.47 -20.22
CA SER A 369 -4.52 -55.49 -21.27
C SER A 369 -3.04 -55.15 -21.41
N ILE A 370 -2.61 -54.86 -22.64
CA ILE A 370 -1.31 -54.23 -22.93
C ILE A 370 -1.53 -52.72 -23.10
N SER A 371 -0.66 -51.91 -22.48
CA SER A 371 -0.65 -50.45 -22.66
C SER A 371 0.39 -50.04 -23.70
N LEU A 372 0.00 -49.21 -24.66
CA LEU A 372 0.87 -48.64 -25.68
C LEU A 372 0.53 -47.16 -25.88
N THR A 373 1.52 -46.27 -25.96
CA THR A 373 1.32 -44.85 -26.28
C THR A 373 1.61 -44.60 -27.76
N VAL A 374 0.66 -44.04 -28.49
CA VAL A 374 0.91 -43.52 -29.85
C VAL A 374 1.27 -42.04 -29.72
N GLN A 375 2.48 -41.67 -30.09
CA GLN A 375 2.93 -40.27 -30.06
C GLN A 375 2.37 -39.49 -31.26
N ALA A 376 2.24 -38.18 -31.16
CA ALA A 376 2.03 -37.34 -32.33
C ALA A 376 3.29 -37.35 -33.21
N PRO A 377 3.16 -37.32 -34.55
CA PRO A 377 4.27 -36.92 -35.41
C PRO A 377 4.83 -35.58 -34.91
N PRO A 378 6.16 -35.38 -34.88
CA PRO A 378 6.72 -34.07 -34.59
C PRO A 378 6.25 -33.06 -35.66
N PRO A 379 6.17 -31.76 -35.31
CA PRO A 379 5.88 -30.70 -36.27
C PRO A 379 6.85 -30.72 -37.45
N THR A 380 6.39 -30.24 -38.60
CA THR A 380 7.30 -29.94 -39.71
C THR A 380 8.04 -28.65 -39.41
N LEU A 381 9.36 -28.73 -39.24
CA LEU A 381 10.23 -27.57 -39.01
C LEU A 381 10.15 -26.59 -40.20
N ASP A 382 9.33 -25.55 -40.04
CA ASP A 382 8.96 -24.58 -41.08
C ASP A 382 9.20 -23.12 -40.67
N HIS A 383 9.86 -22.90 -39.53
CA HIS A 383 10.20 -21.59 -38.94
C HIS A 383 11.62 -21.59 -38.32
N VAL A 384 12.05 -20.42 -37.82
CA VAL A 384 13.33 -20.22 -37.11
C VAL A 384 13.14 -20.52 -35.63
N VAL A 385 14.08 -21.24 -35.01
CA VAL A 385 13.99 -21.66 -33.60
C VAL A 385 15.14 -21.09 -32.75
N ILE A 386 14.86 -20.81 -31.48
CA ILE A 386 15.83 -20.54 -30.42
C ILE A 386 16.58 -21.83 -30.12
N SER A 387 17.86 -21.86 -30.49
CA SER A 387 18.74 -23.02 -30.36
C SER A 387 19.60 -23.03 -29.09
N GLN A 388 19.82 -21.87 -28.46
CA GLN A 388 20.60 -21.77 -27.23
C GLN A 388 20.17 -20.57 -26.38
N ILE A 389 20.18 -20.72 -25.05
CA ILE A 389 19.86 -19.64 -24.09
C ILE A 389 20.89 -19.65 -22.97
N TYR A 390 21.49 -18.48 -22.69
CA TYR A 390 22.40 -18.26 -21.56
C TYR A 390 22.05 -16.94 -20.85
N GLY A 391 21.45 -17.06 -19.66
CA GLY A 391 21.19 -15.94 -18.75
C GLY A 391 22.21 -15.82 -17.61
N GLY A 392 23.44 -16.28 -17.84
CA GLY A 392 24.49 -16.36 -16.82
C GLY A 392 25.47 -15.19 -16.80
N GLY A 393 25.33 -14.23 -17.71
CA GLY A 393 26.33 -13.22 -18.07
C GLY A 393 26.70 -12.27 -16.95
N GLY A 394 28.00 -12.01 -16.77
CA GLY A 394 28.49 -10.98 -15.84
C GLY A 394 28.38 -11.32 -14.35
N ASN A 395 27.58 -12.32 -14.01
CA ASN A 395 27.37 -12.80 -12.66
C ASN A 395 28.65 -13.40 -12.04
N SER A 396 28.67 -13.55 -10.71
CA SER A 396 29.78 -14.22 -10.03
C SER A 396 29.91 -15.68 -10.50
N GLY A 397 31.09 -16.05 -10.99
CA GLY A 397 31.35 -17.36 -11.59
C GLY A 397 30.80 -17.55 -13.01
N ALA A 398 30.40 -16.49 -13.71
CA ALA A 398 29.97 -16.57 -15.10
C ALA A 398 31.06 -17.11 -16.04
N THR A 399 30.64 -17.82 -17.10
CA THR A 399 31.51 -18.18 -18.23
C THR A 399 31.77 -16.97 -19.12
N PHE A 400 30.72 -16.20 -19.45
CA PHE A 400 30.82 -15.02 -20.29
C PHE A 400 30.33 -13.74 -19.60
N THR A 401 30.77 -12.58 -20.09
CA THR A 401 30.40 -11.27 -19.55
C THR A 401 28.97 -10.88 -19.93
N ASN A 402 28.47 -11.35 -21.09
CA ASN A 402 27.13 -11.05 -21.57
C ASN A 402 26.25 -12.30 -21.53
N ASP A 403 24.97 -12.08 -21.25
CA ASP A 403 23.90 -12.99 -21.62
C ASP A 403 23.86 -13.14 -23.14
N TYR A 404 23.29 -14.23 -23.65
CA TYR A 404 23.01 -14.35 -25.09
C TYR A 404 21.87 -15.32 -25.37
N ILE A 405 21.27 -15.14 -26.55
CA ILE A 405 20.39 -16.11 -27.19
C ILE A 405 20.88 -16.37 -28.62
N GLU A 406 20.76 -17.61 -29.06
CA GLU A 406 21.20 -18.08 -30.37
C GLU A 406 20.00 -18.65 -31.12
N LEU A 407 19.69 -18.10 -32.29
CA LEU A 407 18.67 -18.63 -33.21
C LEU A 407 19.32 -19.56 -34.25
N TYR A 408 18.55 -20.51 -34.75
CA TYR A 408 18.93 -21.46 -35.79
C TYR A 408 17.80 -21.60 -36.82
N ASN A 409 18.16 -21.74 -38.09
CA ASN A 409 17.21 -22.04 -39.16
C ASN A 409 17.26 -23.53 -39.54
N PRO A 410 16.33 -24.37 -39.03
CA PRO A 410 16.27 -25.80 -39.36
C PRO A 410 15.66 -26.11 -40.74
N THR A 411 15.15 -25.11 -41.44
CA THR A 411 14.28 -25.28 -42.62
C THR A 411 15.05 -25.38 -43.94
N GLY A 412 14.33 -25.52 -45.05
CA GLY A 412 14.87 -25.41 -46.41
C GLY A 412 14.81 -24.01 -47.05
N VAL A 413 14.39 -22.96 -46.32
CA VAL A 413 14.24 -21.58 -46.84
C VAL A 413 14.95 -20.55 -45.95
N SER A 414 15.33 -19.39 -46.50
CA SER A 414 15.90 -18.29 -45.70
C SER A 414 14.79 -17.42 -45.10
N PHE A 415 15.00 -16.91 -43.88
CA PHE A 415 14.10 -15.94 -43.25
C PHE A 415 14.77 -14.57 -43.13
N ASN A 416 14.06 -13.52 -43.53
CA ASN A 416 14.37 -12.16 -43.12
C ASN A 416 13.83 -11.96 -41.70
N LEU A 417 14.67 -11.47 -40.78
CA LEU A 417 14.30 -11.22 -39.39
C LEU A 417 13.95 -9.74 -39.14
N ALA A 418 14.00 -8.88 -40.16
CA ALA A 418 13.67 -7.45 -40.01
C ALA A 418 12.25 -7.26 -39.48
N GLY A 419 12.13 -6.54 -38.37
CA GLY A 419 10.87 -6.29 -37.67
C GLY A 419 10.43 -7.40 -36.72
N TRP A 420 11.15 -8.53 -36.67
CA TRP A 420 10.96 -9.54 -35.64
C TRP A 420 11.57 -9.07 -34.32
N THR A 421 11.15 -9.67 -33.22
CA THR A 421 11.69 -9.37 -31.90
C THR A 421 11.99 -10.63 -31.08
N LEU A 422 13.02 -10.53 -30.25
CA LEU A 422 13.29 -11.45 -29.16
C LEU A 422 12.74 -10.81 -27.88
N GLN A 423 11.74 -11.44 -27.26
CA GLN A 423 11.07 -10.92 -26.07
C GLN A 423 11.36 -11.77 -24.83
N TYR A 424 11.52 -11.13 -23.67
CA TYR A 424 11.83 -11.80 -22.41
C TYR A 424 10.97 -11.27 -21.25
N THR A 425 10.55 -12.19 -20.38
CA THR A 425 9.98 -11.85 -19.07
C THR A 425 10.42 -12.86 -18.00
N SER A 426 10.32 -12.45 -16.74
CA SER A 426 10.67 -13.32 -15.62
C SER A 426 9.79 -14.58 -15.59
N ALA A 427 10.26 -15.64 -14.93
CA ALA A 427 9.60 -16.96 -14.93
C ALA A 427 8.07 -16.89 -14.68
N THR A 428 7.63 -16.06 -13.73
CA THR A 428 6.21 -15.86 -13.39
C THR A 428 5.58 -14.60 -14.02
N GLY A 429 6.36 -13.73 -14.66
CA GLY A 429 5.93 -12.41 -15.16
C GLY A 429 4.83 -12.44 -16.23
N SER A 430 4.14 -11.31 -16.39
CA SER A 430 3.02 -11.12 -17.33
C SER A 430 3.11 -9.83 -18.16
N ILE A 431 4.27 -9.17 -18.13
CA ILE A 431 4.61 -7.93 -18.83
C ILE A 431 5.88 -8.22 -19.61
N TRP A 432 5.87 -7.92 -20.92
CA TRP A 432 6.95 -8.24 -21.86
C TRP A 432 7.62 -6.98 -22.42
N THR A 433 7.99 -6.05 -21.53
CA THR A 433 8.67 -4.80 -21.90
C THR A 433 10.13 -4.99 -22.33
N ASN A 434 10.76 -6.14 -22.04
CA ASN A 434 12.09 -6.45 -22.55
C ASN A 434 11.94 -6.98 -23.99
N ASN A 435 11.98 -6.05 -24.95
CA ASN A 435 11.71 -6.28 -26.36
C ASN A 435 12.97 -5.94 -27.17
N GLN A 436 13.66 -6.93 -27.73
CA GLN A 436 14.88 -6.73 -28.52
C GLN A 436 14.58 -6.88 -30.01
N PRO A 437 14.68 -5.80 -30.81
CA PRO A 437 14.59 -5.87 -32.27
C PRO A 437 15.61 -6.83 -32.89
N LEU A 438 15.20 -7.41 -34.03
CA LEU A 438 15.98 -8.32 -34.87
C LEU A 438 15.96 -7.86 -36.34
N GLY A 439 16.87 -8.43 -37.13
CA GLY A 439 17.11 -8.03 -38.51
C GLY A 439 18.15 -8.88 -39.21
N GLY A 440 18.52 -8.49 -40.43
CA GLY A 440 19.31 -9.32 -41.33
C GLY A 440 18.55 -10.58 -41.80
N THR A 441 19.28 -11.56 -42.30
CA THR A 441 18.71 -12.80 -42.86
C THR A 441 19.45 -14.02 -42.35
N ILE A 442 18.71 -15.07 -41.99
CA ILE A 442 19.23 -16.37 -41.56
C ILE A 442 18.91 -17.45 -42.61
N ALA A 443 19.93 -17.99 -43.27
CA ALA A 443 19.78 -18.99 -44.33
C ALA A 443 19.67 -20.43 -43.78
N PRO A 444 19.23 -21.42 -44.58
CA PRO A 444 19.13 -22.82 -44.17
C PRO A 444 20.39 -23.38 -43.49
N GLY A 445 20.26 -23.83 -42.24
CA GLY A 445 21.34 -24.38 -41.44
C GLY A 445 22.26 -23.35 -40.78
N GLU A 446 21.95 -22.05 -40.84
CA GLU A 446 22.73 -21.01 -40.18
C GLU A 446 22.33 -20.75 -38.72
N TYR A 447 23.29 -20.20 -37.96
CA TYR A 447 23.13 -19.71 -36.60
C TYR A 447 23.25 -18.19 -36.56
N PHE A 448 22.36 -17.55 -35.80
CA PHE A 448 22.28 -16.11 -35.60
C PHE A 448 22.39 -15.81 -34.10
N LEU A 449 23.39 -15.04 -33.69
CA LEU A 449 23.73 -14.82 -32.28
C LEU A 449 23.34 -13.41 -31.83
N ILE A 450 22.57 -13.35 -30.74
CA ILE A 450 22.10 -12.11 -30.11
C ILE A 450 22.83 -12.02 -28.77
N SER A 451 23.78 -11.10 -28.65
CA SER A 451 24.36 -10.75 -27.34
C SER A 451 23.36 -9.88 -26.60
N LEU A 452 23.25 -10.09 -25.29
CA LEU A 452 22.33 -9.36 -24.42
C LEU A 452 23.13 -8.65 -23.31
N ALA A 453 22.45 -8.17 -22.25
CA ALA A 453 23.10 -7.39 -21.21
C ALA A 453 24.05 -8.22 -20.31
N SER A 454 24.60 -7.57 -19.30
CA SER A 454 25.45 -8.19 -18.27
C SER A 454 24.82 -8.01 -16.90
N GLY A 455 24.87 -9.05 -16.05
CA GLY A 455 24.57 -8.96 -14.62
C GLY A 455 25.72 -8.40 -13.77
N GLY A 456 26.85 -8.01 -14.37
CA GLY A 456 28.02 -7.49 -13.66
C GLY A 456 29.29 -7.38 -14.51
N THR A 457 30.39 -7.96 -14.03
CA THR A 457 31.72 -7.91 -14.68
C THR A 457 32.44 -9.27 -14.68
N GLY A 458 31.79 -10.35 -14.25
CA GLY A 458 32.31 -11.71 -14.30
C GLY A 458 32.34 -12.31 -15.71
N GLY A 459 33.09 -13.40 -15.89
CA GLY A 459 33.21 -14.09 -17.19
C GLY A 459 34.12 -13.39 -18.21
N SER A 460 34.23 -13.99 -19.40
CA SER A 460 35.01 -13.46 -20.54
C SER A 460 34.12 -12.89 -21.66
N PRO A 461 34.64 -12.08 -22.59
CA PRO A 461 33.90 -11.73 -23.81
C PRO A 461 33.44 -12.97 -24.59
N LEU A 462 32.35 -12.84 -25.37
CA LEU A 462 31.87 -13.92 -26.23
C LEU A 462 32.95 -14.35 -27.25
N PRO A 463 33.11 -15.65 -27.53
CA PRO A 463 34.20 -16.19 -28.36
C PRO A 463 34.02 -15.90 -29.85
N VAL A 464 32.84 -15.43 -30.26
CA VAL A 464 32.52 -14.89 -31.58
C VAL A 464 31.73 -13.59 -31.40
N THR A 465 31.94 -12.61 -32.28
CA THR A 465 31.08 -11.43 -32.38
C THR A 465 29.62 -11.88 -32.55
N PRO A 466 28.63 -11.26 -31.88
CA PRO A 466 27.22 -11.48 -32.21
C PRO A 466 26.87 -10.94 -33.61
N ASN A 467 25.66 -11.24 -34.07
CA ASN A 467 25.01 -10.47 -35.15
C ASN A 467 24.46 -9.15 -34.60
N ILE A 468 23.77 -9.21 -33.45
CA ILE A 468 23.09 -8.07 -32.81
C ILE A 468 23.46 -8.02 -31.33
N SER A 469 23.59 -6.82 -30.77
CA SER A 469 23.75 -6.59 -29.32
C SER A 469 22.51 -5.94 -28.73
N GLY A 470 22.12 -6.34 -27.52
CA GLY A 470 20.87 -5.93 -26.88
C GLY A 470 20.98 -5.69 -25.38
N SER A 471 19.95 -5.05 -24.81
CA SER A 471 19.92 -4.58 -23.42
C SER A 471 19.09 -5.43 -22.45
N ILE A 472 18.50 -6.55 -22.90
CA ILE A 472 17.76 -7.48 -22.04
C ILE A 472 18.71 -8.12 -21.02
N ASN A 473 18.35 -8.12 -19.73
CA ASN A 473 19.05 -8.87 -18.68
C ASN A 473 18.22 -10.11 -18.30
N MET A 474 18.83 -11.30 -18.30
CA MET A 474 18.13 -12.57 -18.12
C MET A 474 18.47 -13.29 -16.82
N SER A 475 17.54 -14.15 -16.38
CA SER A 475 17.73 -15.02 -15.23
C SER A 475 18.49 -16.29 -15.64
N ALA A 476 19.59 -16.59 -14.96
CA ALA A 476 20.39 -17.80 -15.22
C ALA A 476 19.60 -19.11 -15.02
N THR A 477 18.62 -19.11 -14.11
CA THR A 477 18.03 -20.36 -13.58
C THR A 477 16.60 -20.62 -14.04
N ALA A 478 15.79 -19.58 -14.27
CA ALA A 478 14.41 -19.71 -14.74
C ALA A 478 13.87 -18.40 -15.35
N GLY A 479 13.18 -18.49 -16.48
CA GLY A 479 12.65 -17.35 -17.24
C GLY A 479 11.72 -17.80 -18.38
N LYS A 480 11.26 -16.84 -19.18
CA LYS A 480 10.46 -17.09 -20.39
C LYS A 480 10.97 -16.23 -21.54
N VAL A 481 11.17 -16.86 -22.70
CA VAL A 481 11.63 -16.23 -23.94
C VAL A 481 10.64 -16.52 -25.04
N ALA A 482 10.37 -15.53 -25.89
CA ALA A 482 9.65 -15.71 -27.15
C ALA A 482 10.44 -15.10 -28.31
N LEU A 483 10.45 -15.78 -29.45
CA LEU A 483 10.74 -15.19 -30.76
C LEU A 483 9.39 -14.78 -31.37
N VAL A 484 9.26 -13.54 -31.82
CA VAL A 484 7.99 -12.95 -32.31
C VAL A 484 8.23 -12.33 -33.68
N ASN A 485 7.32 -12.52 -34.64
CA ASN A 485 7.47 -12.08 -36.03
C ASN A 485 7.26 -10.56 -36.25
N ASN A 486 6.94 -9.82 -35.18
CA ASN A 486 6.58 -8.41 -35.19
C ASN A 486 7.24 -7.67 -33.99
N SER A 487 7.01 -6.36 -33.90
CA SER A 487 7.53 -5.48 -32.85
C SER A 487 6.61 -5.30 -31.62
N ASN A 488 5.45 -5.96 -31.57
CA ASN A 488 4.44 -5.75 -30.54
C ASN A 488 4.80 -6.49 -29.24
N PRO A 489 4.85 -5.83 -28.07
CA PRO A 489 5.05 -6.51 -26.80
C PRO A 489 3.93 -7.53 -26.50
N LEU A 490 4.30 -8.77 -26.21
CA LEU A 490 3.35 -9.81 -25.81
C LEU A 490 2.63 -9.43 -24.50
N SER A 491 1.43 -9.98 -24.29
CA SER A 491 0.62 -9.67 -23.11
C SER A 491 0.21 -10.92 -22.31
N GLY A 492 0.14 -10.76 -20.99
CA GLY A 492 -0.29 -11.82 -20.08
C GLY A 492 0.81 -12.81 -19.69
N SER A 493 0.46 -13.71 -18.76
CA SER A 493 1.41 -14.66 -18.16
C SER A 493 1.76 -15.85 -19.05
N CYS A 494 0.90 -16.19 -20.02
CA CYS A 494 1.11 -17.26 -20.99
C CYS A 494 0.41 -16.93 -22.33
N PRO A 495 1.12 -16.35 -23.31
CA PRO A 495 0.55 -15.95 -24.60
C PRO A 495 0.54 -17.08 -25.66
N VAL A 496 1.23 -18.20 -25.40
CA VAL A 496 1.33 -19.36 -26.31
C VAL A 496 -0.06 -19.85 -26.75
N GLY A 497 -0.29 -19.86 -28.07
CA GLY A 497 -1.56 -20.28 -28.67
C GLY A 497 -2.73 -19.28 -28.55
N ALA A 498 -2.51 -18.13 -27.91
CA ALA A 498 -3.42 -16.99 -27.93
C ALA A 498 -2.97 -15.91 -28.92
N ASP A 499 -1.64 -15.71 -29.03
CA ASP A 499 -1.00 -14.79 -29.97
C ASP A 499 -0.50 -15.58 -31.20
N PRO A 500 -0.88 -15.20 -32.44
CA PRO A 500 -0.47 -15.89 -33.67
C PRO A 500 0.92 -15.48 -34.17
N ASP A 501 1.53 -14.43 -33.60
CA ASP A 501 2.79 -13.86 -34.10
C ASP A 501 4.03 -14.40 -33.36
N ILE A 502 3.83 -15.25 -32.35
CA ILE A 502 4.89 -16.06 -31.73
C ILE A 502 5.41 -17.11 -32.73
N VAL A 503 6.73 -17.19 -32.87
CA VAL A 503 7.44 -18.11 -33.77
C VAL A 503 8.04 -19.31 -33.01
N ASP A 504 8.58 -19.08 -31.81
CA ASP A 504 9.13 -20.11 -30.90
C ASP A 504 9.08 -19.57 -29.45
N PHE A 505 8.74 -20.40 -28.45
CA PHE A 505 8.54 -19.98 -27.06
C PHE A 505 9.17 -20.97 -26.04
N ILE A 506 10.21 -20.53 -25.33
CA ILE A 506 10.86 -21.33 -24.29
C ILE A 506 10.47 -20.83 -22.89
N GLY A 507 9.74 -21.69 -22.16
CA GLY A 507 9.67 -21.63 -20.70
C GLY A 507 10.75 -22.50 -20.06
N TYR A 508 11.68 -21.90 -19.31
CA TYR A 508 12.81 -22.63 -18.71
C TYR A 508 12.91 -22.50 -17.19
N GLY A 509 13.49 -23.52 -16.56
CA GLY A 509 13.65 -23.61 -15.10
C GLY A 509 12.38 -24.05 -14.36
N ALA A 510 12.52 -24.30 -13.05
CA ALA A 510 11.45 -24.92 -12.26
C ALA A 510 10.20 -24.04 -12.04
N THR A 511 10.29 -22.73 -12.30
CA THR A 511 9.26 -21.73 -11.92
C THR A 511 8.61 -21.03 -13.11
N ALA A 512 8.98 -21.34 -14.37
CA ALA A 512 8.35 -20.71 -15.53
C ALA A 512 6.86 -21.07 -15.61
N SER A 513 5.99 -20.05 -15.68
CA SER A 513 4.53 -20.19 -15.63
C SER A 513 3.87 -20.45 -16.99
N CYS A 514 4.65 -20.36 -18.08
CA CYS A 514 4.27 -20.69 -19.44
C CYS A 514 5.46 -21.35 -20.14
N ARG A 515 5.16 -22.16 -21.16
CA ARG A 515 6.08 -23.00 -21.93
C ARG A 515 5.33 -23.56 -23.14
N GLU A 516 6.05 -24.14 -24.08
CA GLU A 516 5.45 -25.08 -25.02
C GLU A 516 5.39 -26.48 -24.40
N GLY A 517 4.24 -27.13 -24.56
CA GLY A 517 4.04 -28.50 -24.13
C GLY A 517 3.93 -28.71 -22.61
N LEU A 518 4.12 -29.97 -22.19
CA LEU A 518 3.73 -30.39 -20.84
C LEU A 518 4.69 -29.99 -19.71
N ALA A 519 5.96 -29.68 -19.98
CA ALA A 519 6.95 -29.35 -18.94
C ALA A 519 8.04 -28.36 -19.44
N ASN A 520 8.60 -27.58 -18.50
CA ASN A 520 9.59 -26.54 -18.77
C ASN A 520 10.92 -27.15 -19.26
N ALA A 521 11.66 -26.41 -20.09
CA ALA A 521 13.06 -26.71 -20.35
C ALA A 521 13.90 -26.68 -19.05
N PRO A 522 15.01 -27.43 -18.96
CA PRO A 522 15.84 -27.47 -17.76
C PRO A 522 16.37 -26.09 -17.32
N GLY A 523 16.46 -25.85 -16.00
CA GLY A 523 17.08 -24.62 -15.48
C GLY A 523 18.59 -24.62 -15.65
N ALA A 524 19.15 -23.51 -16.13
CA ALA A 524 20.59 -23.34 -16.34
C ALA A 524 21.28 -22.67 -15.14
N SER A 525 22.49 -22.14 -15.32
CA SER A 525 23.30 -21.52 -14.26
C SER A 525 24.36 -20.58 -14.85
N ASN A 526 25.09 -19.84 -14.00
CA ASN A 526 26.17 -18.96 -14.43
C ASN A 526 27.25 -19.69 -15.27
N THR A 527 27.40 -21.02 -15.11
CA THR A 527 28.38 -21.85 -15.83
C THR A 527 27.77 -22.79 -16.88
N THR A 528 26.46 -22.70 -17.15
CA THR A 528 25.77 -23.59 -18.10
C THR A 528 24.74 -22.85 -18.96
N ALA A 529 24.51 -23.33 -20.17
CA ALA A 529 23.48 -22.84 -21.09
C ALA A 529 22.46 -23.95 -21.40
N LEU A 530 21.26 -23.54 -21.83
CA LEU A 530 20.30 -24.42 -22.48
C LEU A 530 20.70 -24.65 -23.95
N PHE A 531 20.58 -25.87 -24.43
CA PHE A 531 20.82 -26.29 -25.82
C PHE A 531 19.59 -27.00 -26.38
N ARG A 532 19.03 -26.52 -27.49
CA ARG A 532 18.06 -27.27 -28.28
C ARG A 532 18.77 -28.46 -28.95
N LYS A 533 18.15 -29.64 -28.89
CA LYS A 533 18.74 -30.91 -29.34
C LYS A 533 19.02 -30.94 -30.84
N LEU A 534 19.81 -31.92 -31.27
CA LEU A 534 20.30 -32.05 -32.65
C LEU A 534 20.94 -30.76 -33.19
N ASN A 535 21.70 -30.07 -32.33
CA ASN A 535 22.33 -28.76 -32.55
C ASN A 535 21.37 -27.58 -32.79
N GLY A 536 20.06 -27.77 -32.67
CA GLY A 536 19.02 -26.81 -33.05
C GLY A 536 17.96 -27.44 -33.97
N ALA A 537 18.28 -28.57 -34.64
CA ALA A 537 17.39 -29.25 -35.58
C ALA A 537 16.37 -30.21 -34.92
N GLN A 538 16.00 -29.99 -33.66
CA GLN A 538 14.92 -30.69 -32.99
C GLN A 538 13.94 -29.69 -32.39
N ASP A 539 12.72 -29.68 -32.92
CA ASP A 539 11.56 -29.10 -32.25
C ASP A 539 10.42 -30.10 -32.22
N THR A 540 9.67 -30.10 -31.12
CA THR A 540 8.49 -30.95 -30.90
C THR A 540 7.35 -30.22 -30.18
N ASP A 541 7.40 -28.88 -30.15
CA ASP A 541 6.53 -27.99 -29.36
C ASP A 541 6.54 -28.33 -27.85
N GLN A 542 7.65 -28.88 -27.34
CA GLN A 542 7.71 -29.47 -26.00
C GLN A 542 9.05 -29.16 -25.34
N ASN A 543 9.19 -27.98 -24.73
CA ASN A 543 10.47 -27.45 -24.24
C ASN A 543 11.33 -28.46 -23.40
N ALA A 544 10.71 -29.27 -22.53
CA ALA A 544 11.42 -30.32 -21.77
C ALA A 544 11.95 -31.50 -22.62
N ALA A 545 11.31 -31.80 -23.75
CA ALA A 545 11.71 -32.83 -24.70
C ALA A 545 12.79 -32.34 -25.66
N ASP A 546 12.84 -31.04 -25.94
CA ASP A 546 13.73 -30.45 -26.95
C ASP A 546 15.04 -29.88 -26.38
N PHE A 547 15.11 -29.51 -25.10
CA PHE A 547 16.30 -28.89 -24.50
C PHE A 547 17.14 -29.82 -23.59
N VAL A 548 18.44 -29.52 -23.48
CA VAL A 548 19.40 -30.09 -22.50
C VAL A 548 20.30 -29.00 -21.92
N ILE A 549 21.02 -29.30 -20.84
CA ILE A 549 22.03 -28.39 -20.24
C ILE A 549 23.42 -28.75 -20.77
N GLY A 550 24.22 -27.74 -21.14
CA GLY A 550 25.62 -27.89 -21.53
C GLY A 550 26.49 -26.72 -21.04
N ALA A 551 27.79 -26.76 -21.30
CA ALA A 551 28.66 -25.60 -21.12
C ALA A 551 28.40 -24.57 -22.24
N PRO A 552 28.34 -23.24 -21.96
CA PRO A 552 27.97 -22.23 -22.96
C PRO A 552 28.86 -22.27 -24.23
N ASN A 553 28.24 -22.37 -25.42
CA ASN A 553 28.93 -22.50 -26.69
C ASN A 553 28.19 -21.72 -27.81
N PRO A 554 28.25 -20.37 -27.79
CA PRO A 554 27.60 -19.54 -28.79
C PRO A 554 28.24 -19.66 -30.17
N ARG A 555 27.40 -19.68 -31.21
CA ARG A 555 27.74 -19.91 -32.62
C ARG A 555 27.16 -18.78 -33.47
N ARG A 556 27.94 -18.32 -34.44
CA ARG A 556 27.49 -17.36 -35.45
C ARG A 556 27.94 -17.83 -36.83
N THR A 557 27.00 -17.97 -37.77
CA THR A 557 27.32 -18.23 -39.19
C THR A 557 26.57 -17.31 -40.14
N ALA A 558 25.36 -16.87 -39.78
CA ALA A 558 24.67 -15.80 -40.49
C ALA A 558 25.54 -14.53 -40.54
N PRO A 559 25.48 -13.74 -41.62
CA PRO A 559 26.23 -12.49 -41.72
C PRO A 559 25.81 -11.50 -40.64
N VAL A 560 26.77 -10.73 -40.13
CA VAL A 560 26.43 -9.53 -39.35
C VAL A 560 25.72 -8.56 -40.29
N VAL A 561 24.61 -8.02 -39.82
CA VAL A 561 23.84 -6.94 -40.45
C VAL A 561 23.47 -6.03 -39.29
N GLU A 562 23.65 -4.73 -39.47
CA GLU A 562 23.26 -3.69 -38.54
C GLU A 562 21.71 -3.65 -38.35
N LEU A 563 21.23 -2.93 -37.33
CA LEU A 563 19.81 -2.63 -37.15
C LEU A 563 19.56 -1.13 -37.05
N GLY A 564 18.78 -0.60 -38.00
CA GLY A 564 18.25 0.75 -37.90
C GLY A 564 17.45 0.94 -36.59
N PRO A 565 17.37 2.18 -36.10
CA PRO A 565 17.11 2.46 -34.69
C PRO A 565 15.70 2.03 -34.25
N ALA A 566 15.52 1.88 -32.94
CA ALA A 566 14.22 1.53 -32.36
C ALA A 566 13.95 2.31 -31.08
N VAL A 567 12.66 2.57 -30.80
CA VAL A 567 12.23 3.15 -29.52
C VAL A 567 12.34 2.07 -28.44
N ALA A 568 13.30 2.24 -27.53
CA ALA A 568 13.58 1.34 -26.42
C ALA A 568 12.64 1.57 -25.22
N SER A 569 12.24 2.83 -24.95
CA SER A 569 11.20 3.16 -23.95
C SER A 569 10.62 4.56 -24.14
N THR A 570 9.43 4.78 -23.59
CA THR A 570 8.76 6.09 -23.56
C THR A 570 8.24 6.43 -22.16
N GLU A 571 8.21 7.72 -21.84
CA GLU A 571 7.41 8.28 -20.75
C GLU A 571 6.57 9.46 -21.26
N PRO A 572 5.25 9.58 -20.97
CA PRO A 572 4.44 8.65 -20.20
C PRO A 572 4.37 7.27 -20.86
N THR A 573 4.58 6.22 -20.07
CA THR A 573 4.54 4.81 -20.52
C THR A 573 3.33 4.47 -21.39
N ALA A 574 3.51 3.55 -22.34
CA ALA A 574 2.44 3.01 -23.17
C ALA A 574 1.31 2.42 -22.32
N GLY A 575 0.11 3.02 -22.41
CA GLY A 575 -1.07 2.67 -21.61
C GLY A 575 -1.14 3.32 -20.23
N GLY A 576 -0.19 4.17 -19.85
CA GLY A 576 -0.16 4.86 -18.55
C GLY A 576 -1.37 5.79 -18.35
N THR A 577 -1.96 5.77 -17.14
CA THR A 577 -3.27 6.41 -16.86
C THR A 577 -3.20 7.73 -16.10
N ASN A 578 -2.03 8.10 -15.59
CA ASN A 578 -1.86 9.20 -14.64
C ASN A 578 -0.85 10.25 -15.16
N ALA A 579 -0.78 10.47 -16.47
CA ALA A 579 0.15 11.47 -17.03
C ALA A 579 -0.21 12.88 -16.51
N PRO A 580 0.75 13.72 -16.12
CA PRO A 580 0.47 15.10 -15.72
C PRO A 580 -0.25 15.93 -16.81
N LYS A 581 -1.00 16.96 -16.40
CA LYS A 581 -1.62 17.96 -17.31
C LYS A 581 -0.61 18.67 -18.22
N ASP A 582 0.64 18.67 -17.80
CA ASP A 582 1.82 19.36 -18.33
C ASP A 582 2.95 18.32 -18.60
N ALA A 583 2.56 17.09 -18.99
CA ALA A 583 3.50 16.02 -19.29
C ALA A 583 4.40 16.35 -20.49
N SER A 584 5.68 15.96 -20.40
CA SER A 584 6.61 15.94 -21.54
C SER A 584 6.81 14.50 -22.02
N MET A 585 6.89 14.30 -23.32
CA MET A 585 7.13 12.99 -23.93
C MET A 585 8.63 12.73 -23.96
N THR A 586 9.12 11.84 -23.10
CA THR A 586 10.50 11.33 -23.16
C THR A 586 10.51 10.09 -24.06
N ILE A 587 11.42 10.04 -25.03
CA ILE A 587 11.64 8.90 -25.92
C ILE A 587 13.10 8.51 -25.80
N ASN A 588 13.37 7.24 -25.49
CA ASN A 588 14.72 6.67 -25.50
C ASN A 588 14.84 5.71 -26.68
N PHE A 589 15.88 5.88 -27.48
CA PHE A 589 16.20 5.01 -28.62
C PHE A 589 17.23 3.94 -28.23
N THR A 590 17.46 2.97 -29.12
CA THR A 590 18.47 1.91 -28.97
C THR A 590 19.91 2.43 -29.17
N GLU A 591 20.12 3.41 -30.05
CA GLU A 591 21.37 4.16 -30.28
C GLU A 591 21.11 5.68 -30.40
N PRO A 592 22.16 6.53 -30.52
CA PRO A 592 22.03 7.88 -31.05
C PRO A 592 21.23 7.95 -32.37
N VAL A 593 20.32 8.93 -32.47
CA VAL A 593 19.57 9.22 -33.69
C VAL A 593 19.66 10.69 -34.08
N ASP A 594 19.62 11.00 -35.38
CA ASP A 594 19.27 12.31 -35.90
C ASP A 594 17.78 12.33 -36.30
N VAL A 595 17.14 13.49 -36.17
CA VAL A 595 15.70 13.66 -36.41
C VAL A 595 15.42 14.82 -37.35
N GLU A 596 14.61 14.59 -38.39
CA GLU A 596 14.32 15.57 -39.44
C GLU A 596 12.84 15.95 -39.51
N GLY A 597 12.57 17.15 -40.02
CA GLY A 597 11.22 17.58 -40.40
C GLY A 597 10.20 17.50 -39.27
N ALA A 598 9.08 16.84 -39.53
CA ALA A 598 8.00 16.62 -38.55
C ALA A 598 8.05 15.16 -38.08
N TRP A 599 9.06 14.83 -37.27
CA TRP A 599 9.36 13.45 -36.84
C TRP A 599 8.39 12.86 -35.81
N TYR A 600 7.46 13.65 -35.26
CA TYR A 600 6.44 13.20 -34.33
C TYR A 600 5.07 13.88 -34.53
N ASP A 601 4.03 13.25 -33.97
CA ASP A 601 2.70 13.84 -33.75
C ASP A 601 2.18 13.47 -32.35
N ILE A 602 1.59 14.45 -31.63
CA ILE A 602 0.87 14.26 -30.37
C ILE A 602 -0.57 14.72 -30.60
N THR A 603 -1.52 13.79 -30.68
CA THR A 603 -2.95 14.07 -30.89
C THR A 603 -3.80 13.51 -29.75
N CYS A 604 -4.57 14.39 -29.10
CA CYS A 604 -5.44 14.07 -27.98
C CYS A 604 -6.93 14.20 -28.31
N VAL A 605 -7.75 13.37 -27.66
CA VAL A 605 -9.18 13.18 -28.01
C VAL A 605 -10.04 14.43 -27.80
N ASN A 606 -9.74 15.27 -26.80
CA ASN A 606 -10.55 16.45 -26.47
C ASN A 606 -9.88 17.76 -26.90
N SER A 607 -8.56 17.87 -26.76
CA SER A 607 -7.80 19.10 -27.05
C SER A 607 -7.18 19.19 -28.45
N GLY A 608 -7.02 18.08 -29.17
CA GLY A 608 -6.44 18.06 -30.52
C GLY A 608 -4.92 17.88 -30.54
N GLN A 609 -4.24 18.56 -31.47
CA GLN A 609 -2.79 18.42 -31.68
C GLN A 609 -1.96 19.29 -30.72
N HIS A 610 -0.86 18.74 -30.21
CA HIS A 610 0.10 19.37 -29.27
C HIS A 610 1.52 19.46 -29.84
N ASN A 611 1.64 19.59 -31.16
CA ASN A 611 2.94 19.63 -31.86
C ASN A 611 3.66 21.00 -31.76
N ASP A 612 2.99 22.01 -31.18
CA ASP A 612 3.65 23.24 -30.74
C ASP A 612 4.37 22.94 -29.41
N ALA A 613 5.65 22.58 -29.49
CA ALA A 613 6.43 22.06 -28.37
C ALA A 613 7.92 22.46 -28.48
N THR A 614 8.60 22.55 -27.34
CA THR A 614 10.07 22.59 -27.29
C THR A 614 10.64 21.18 -27.26
N VAL A 615 11.73 20.93 -27.99
CA VAL A 615 12.42 19.64 -28.03
C VAL A 615 13.84 19.79 -27.47
N ALA A 616 14.24 18.91 -26.56
CA ALA A 616 15.60 18.76 -26.08
C ALA A 616 16.10 17.32 -26.29
N SER A 617 17.41 17.10 -26.37
CA SER A 617 18.01 15.76 -26.44
C SER A 617 19.19 15.58 -25.48
N ALA A 618 19.47 14.33 -25.15
CA ALA A 618 20.48 13.92 -24.18
C ALA A 618 21.22 12.63 -24.61
N PHE A 619 22.32 12.33 -23.90
CA PHE A 619 23.12 11.11 -24.07
C PHE A 619 23.64 10.89 -25.50
N GLY A 620 23.95 11.98 -26.21
CA GLY A 620 24.32 11.95 -27.63
C GLY A 620 23.12 11.59 -28.50
N SER A 621 22.04 12.38 -28.42
CA SER A 621 20.78 12.15 -29.15
C SER A 621 20.17 10.73 -29.02
N LYS A 622 20.49 10.00 -27.96
CA LYS A 622 19.84 8.71 -27.65
C LYS A 622 18.54 8.86 -26.87
N THR A 623 18.36 10.01 -26.21
CA THR A 623 17.10 10.39 -25.54
C THR A 623 16.62 11.73 -26.07
N TYR A 624 15.33 11.84 -26.33
CA TYR A 624 14.63 13.09 -26.67
C TYR A 624 13.54 13.38 -25.64
N VAL A 625 13.32 14.65 -25.34
CA VAL A 625 12.21 15.14 -24.51
C VAL A 625 11.44 16.20 -25.28
N ILE A 626 10.15 15.95 -25.52
CA ILE A 626 9.22 16.84 -26.21
C ILE A 626 8.28 17.45 -25.17
N THR A 627 8.28 18.77 -25.03
CA THR A 627 7.47 19.51 -24.05
C THR A 627 6.48 20.41 -24.76
N PRO A 628 5.20 20.01 -24.86
CA PRO A 628 4.12 20.85 -25.40
C PRO A 628 4.07 22.23 -24.75
N ASN A 629 3.83 23.26 -25.55
CA ASN A 629 3.65 24.64 -25.09
C ASN A 629 2.25 24.90 -24.53
N ALA A 630 1.32 23.95 -24.68
CA ALA A 630 -0.02 23.97 -24.12
C ALA A 630 -0.24 22.78 -23.18
N ASN A 631 -1.03 22.97 -22.11
CA ASN A 631 -1.42 21.90 -21.20
C ASN A 631 -2.54 21.05 -21.81
N PHE A 632 -2.51 19.74 -21.53
CA PHE A 632 -3.59 18.81 -21.84
C PHE A 632 -4.81 19.04 -20.94
N GLN A 633 -5.97 18.52 -21.35
CA GLN A 633 -7.18 18.45 -20.53
C GLN A 633 -7.15 17.23 -19.60
N PHE A 634 -7.61 17.41 -18.36
CA PHE A 634 -7.73 16.30 -17.41
C PHE A 634 -8.61 15.15 -17.96
N ALA A 635 -8.23 13.92 -17.63
CA ALA A 635 -8.90 12.68 -18.04
C ALA A 635 -8.99 12.42 -19.56
N GLU A 636 -8.28 13.17 -20.42
CA GLU A 636 -8.25 12.88 -21.86
C GLU A 636 -7.21 11.81 -22.23
N GLN A 637 -7.49 11.08 -23.31
CA GLN A 637 -6.53 10.16 -23.91
C GLN A 637 -5.76 10.88 -25.02
N CYS A 638 -4.44 10.71 -25.02
CA CYS A 638 -3.52 11.20 -26.03
C CYS A 638 -2.86 10.03 -26.75
N THR A 639 -2.58 10.22 -28.04
CA THR A 639 -1.82 9.31 -28.90
C THR A 639 -0.55 10.05 -29.32
N VAL A 640 0.60 9.38 -29.21
CA VAL A 640 1.88 9.90 -29.71
C VAL A 640 2.38 8.95 -30.80
N THR A 641 2.80 9.53 -31.92
CA THR A 641 3.39 8.81 -33.07
C THR A 641 4.78 9.36 -33.32
N ILE A 642 5.77 8.47 -33.50
CA ILE A 642 7.11 8.79 -34.03
C ILE A 642 7.17 8.24 -35.45
N PHE A 643 7.47 9.08 -36.43
CA PHE A 643 7.45 8.70 -37.84
C PHE A 643 8.78 8.09 -38.29
N LYS A 644 8.71 6.89 -38.86
CA LYS A 644 9.87 6.09 -39.32
C LYS A 644 10.83 6.91 -40.18
N ASN A 645 10.31 7.48 -41.26
CA ASN A 645 11.12 8.09 -42.33
C ASN A 645 11.66 9.49 -41.96
N GLN A 646 11.70 9.81 -40.67
CA GLN A 646 12.08 11.12 -40.11
C GLN A 646 12.99 10.97 -38.88
N VAL A 647 13.37 9.74 -38.52
CA VAL A 647 14.33 9.41 -37.45
C VAL A 647 15.33 8.44 -38.05
N HIS A 648 16.59 8.87 -38.08
CA HIS A 648 17.73 8.20 -38.68
C HIS A 648 18.75 7.88 -37.58
N ASP A 649 19.56 6.83 -37.64
CA ASP A 649 20.69 6.70 -36.71
C ASP A 649 21.85 7.68 -37.04
N GLN A 650 23.00 7.52 -36.38
CA GLN A 650 24.17 8.38 -36.56
C GLN A 650 25.44 7.61 -36.98
N ASP A 651 25.35 6.33 -37.40
CA ASP A 651 26.52 5.58 -37.90
C ASP A 651 26.64 5.57 -39.44
N VAL A 652 27.24 4.54 -40.03
CA VAL A 652 27.62 4.46 -41.46
C VAL A 652 27.60 3.01 -42.00
N ASP A 653 26.96 2.06 -41.32
CA ASP A 653 26.84 0.64 -41.72
C ASP A 653 25.55 0.35 -42.53
N ASP A 654 24.87 1.41 -43.00
CA ASP A 654 23.55 1.48 -43.68
C ASP A 654 23.48 0.73 -45.03
N SER A 655 23.64 -0.58 -44.93
CA SER A 655 23.90 -1.51 -46.05
C SER A 655 22.68 -2.30 -46.52
N GLY A 656 21.52 -2.08 -45.90
CA GLY A 656 20.28 -2.80 -46.15
C GLY A 656 19.09 -1.90 -46.49
N ALA A 657 17.94 -2.27 -45.96
CA ALA A 657 16.74 -1.43 -45.87
C ALA A 657 16.27 -1.54 -44.42
N ASP A 658 15.82 -0.43 -43.84
CA ASP A 658 15.52 -0.31 -42.41
C ASP A 658 16.78 -0.53 -41.52
N THR A 659 17.91 -0.06 -42.05
CA THR A 659 19.29 -0.02 -41.51
C THR A 659 19.79 1.44 -41.48
N ASP A 660 18.90 2.36 -41.15
CA ASP A 660 19.07 3.83 -41.23
C ASP A 660 17.89 4.47 -40.49
N THR A 661 16.68 4.13 -40.94
CA THR A 661 15.41 4.58 -40.31
C THR A 661 14.81 3.52 -39.39
N LEU A 662 13.93 3.96 -38.49
CA LEU A 662 13.14 3.05 -37.63
C LEU A 662 12.45 1.95 -38.46
N PHE A 663 12.26 0.74 -37.91
CA PHE A 663 11.57 -0.32 -38.66
C PHE A 663 10.13 0.06 -39.07
N ALA A 664 9.37 0.75 -38.21
CA ALA A 664 8.00 1.19 -38.46
C ALA A 664 7.67 2.47 -37.66
N ASP A 665 6.56 3.15 -38.01
CA ASP A 665 6.03 4.27 -37.21
C ASP A 665 5.68 3.78 -35.79
N TYR A 666 6.34 4.32 -34.77
CA TYR A 666 6.12 3.90 -33.38
C TYR A 666 4.98 4.69 -32.76
N THR A 667 3.88 4.03 -32.41
CA THR A 667 2.66 4.68 -31.87
C THR A 667 2.32 4.14 -30.48
N TRP A 668 2.07 5.02 -29.51
CA TRP A 668 1.51 4.65 -28.21
C TRP A 668 0.42 5.62 -27.74
N THR A 669 -0.33 5.23 -26.70
CA THR A 669 -1.31 6.09 -26.05
C THR A 669 -1.01 6.23 -24.56
N PHE A 670 -1.44 7.34 -23.98
CA PHE A 670 -1.50 7.57 -22.53
C PHE A 670 -2.80 8.30 -22.17
N THR A 671 -3.16 8.29 -20.90
CA THR A 671 -4.29 9.07 -20.36
C THR A 671 -3.78 10.09 -19.36
N VAL A 672 -4.26 11.32 -19.48
CA VAL A 672 -3.99 12.41 -18.55
C VAL A 672 -4.75 12.13 -17.25
N VAL A 673 -4.10 12.43 -16.12
CA VAL A 673 -4.66 12.31 -14.78
C VAL A 673 -6.04 13.01 -14.66
N ILE A 674 -6.90 12.51 -13.78
CA ILE A 674 -8.15 13.21 -13.41
C ILE A 674 -7.83 14.47 -12.59
N ALA A 675 -8.71 15.48 -12.64
CA ALA A 675 -8.48 16.78 -11.98
C ALA A 675 -8.30 16.70 -10.45
N GLY A 676 -8.85 15.68 -9.80
CA GLY A 676 -8.82 15.53 -8.35
C GLY A 676 -9.69 16.57 -7.63
N ASP A 677 -9.44 16.75 -6.33
CA ASP A 677 -9.93 17.89 -5.58
C ASP A 677 -9.09 19.16 -5.92
N PRO A 678 -9.68 20.37 -5.95
CA PRO A 678 -8.92 21.60 -6.14
C PRO A 678 -7.95 21.84 -4.97
N ALA A 679 -6.93 22.67 -5.20
CA ALA A 679 -6.14 23.24 -4.11
C ALA A 679 -7.08 23.87 -3.03
N PRO A 680 -6.75 23.77 -1.73
CA PRO A 680 -7.64 24.27 -0.68
C PRO A 680 -7.78 25.80 -0.69
N TYR A 681 -6.80 26.50 -1.30
CA TYR A 681 -6.71 27.96 -1.37
C TYR A 681 -6.41 28.43 -2.81
N PRO A 682 -6.68 29.70 -3.16
CA PRO A 682 -6.20 30.29 -4.42
C PRO A 682 -4.66 30.46 -4.40
N PRO A 683 -3.99 30.49 -5.57
CA PRO A 683 -2.52 30.65 -5.66
C PRO A 683 -1.95 31.85 -4.89
N SER A 684 -2.72 32.94 -4.78
CA SER A 684 -2.34 34.15 -4.05
C SER A 684 -2.07 33.93 -2.56
N VAL A 685 -2.56 32.85 -1.95
CA VAL A 685 -2.19 32.50 -0.56
C VAL A 685 -0.67 32.26 -0.42
N HIS A 686 0.01 31.89 -1.49
CA HIS A 686 1.44 31.68 -1.48
C HIS A 686 2.25 33.00 -1.43
N LEU A 687 1.57 34.14 -1.49
CA LEU A 687 2.14 35.49 -1.37
C LEU A 687 1.41 36.33 -0.31
N THR A 688 0.65 35.72 0.62
CA THR A 688 -0.08 36.42 1.69
C THR A 688 0.82 37.37 2.48
N MET A 689 2.05 36.94 2.77
CA MET A 689 2.98 37.72 3.58
C MET A 689 3.89 38.66 2.77
N GLY A 690 3.98 38.55 1.44
CA GLY A 690 4.82 39.47 0.65
C GLY A 690 5.30 38.92 -0.69
N ASN A 691 6.12 39.70 -1.40
CA ASN A 691 6.76 39.34 -2.67
C ASN A 691 8.26 39.65 -2.60
N PRO A 692 9.11 38.73 -2.10
CA PRO A 692 10.43 39.07 -1.55
C PRO A 692 11.43 39.78 -2.46
N SER A 693 11.27 39.67 -3.78
CA SER A 693 12.13 40.34 -4.76
C SER A 693 11.36 41.29 -5.68
N ASN A 694 10.12 41.66 -5.31
CA ASN A 694 9.19 42.42 -6.15
C ASN A 694 9.04 41.82 -7.57
N ALA A 695 8.99 40.47 -7.64
CA ALA A 695 8.94 39.71 -8.87
C ALA A 695 7.68 40.01 -9.69
N MET A 696 7.80 40.02 -11.02
CA MET A 696 6.69 40.36 -11.93
C MET A 696 6.45 39.27 -12.99
N PRO A 697 5.20 39.01 -13.40
CA PRO A 697 4.87 38.01 -14.42
C PRO A 697 5.11 38.56 -15.84
N LEU A 698 6.29 39.14 -16.06
CA LEU A 698 6.68 39.84 -17.28
C LEU A 698 7.95 39.21 -17.85
N VAL A 699 7.90 38.76 -19.12
CA VAL A 699 9.06 38.20 -19.82
C VAL A 699 10.20 39.22 -20.07
N THR A 700 9.98 40.50 -19.74
CA THR A 700 11.01 41.55 -19.71
C THR A 700 11.86 41.53 -18.44
N GLU A 701 11.39 40.86 -17.38
CA GLU A 701 12.10 40.63 -16.11
C GLU A 701 12.54 39.15 -16.00
N PRO A 702 13.34 38.62 -16.96
CA PRO A 702 13.56 37.18 -17.11
C PRO A 702 14.29 36.52 -15.93
N ASN A 703 15.00 37.33 -15.14
CA ASN A 703 15.76 36.87 -13.99
C ASN A 703 15.02 37.18 -12.66
N ASN A 704 13.76 37.60 -12.73
CA ASN A 704 12.88 37.88 -11.59
C ASN A 704 11.40 37.62 -11.95
N TYR A 705 11.15 36.52 -12.68
CA TYR A 705 9.89 36.25 -13.36
C TYR A 705 8.88 35.54 -12.45
N LEU A 706 7.84 36.24 -12.03
CA LEU A 706 6.81 35.69 -11.13
C LEU A 706 5.98 34.61 -11.84
N MET A 707 5.92 33.43 -11.24
CA MET A 707 5.06 32.32 -11.67
C MET A 707 4.23 31.82 -10.48
N GLU A 708 2.93 32.14 -10.48
CA GLU A 708 1.97 31.60 -9.52
C GLU A 708 1.42 30.24 -10.00
N LYS A 709 1.32 29.26 -9.08
CA LYS A 709 0.73 27.94 -9.34
C LYS A 709 -0.22 27.52 -8.21
N PRO A 710 -1.17 26.60 -8.46
CA PRO A 710 -2.03 26.02 -7.43
C PRO A 710 -1.33 25.37 -6.22
N GLY A 711 -0.05 24.99 -6.33
CA GLY A 711 0.72 24.43 -5.21
C GLY A 711 1.69 25.40 -4.52
N PHE A 712 2.19 26.44 -5.20
CA PHE A 712 3.25 27.35 -4.75
C PHE A 712 3.38 28.55 -5.69
N ALA A 713 4.00 29.65 -5.26
CA ALA A 713 4.40 30.78 -6.12
C ALA A 713 5.93 30.90 -6.13
N LEU A 714 6.52 31.44 -7.20
CA LEU A 714 7.98 31.59 -7.30
C LEU A 714 8.41 32.81 -8.12
N SER A 715 9.63 33.29 -7.86
CA SER A 715 10.39 34.12 -8.80
C SER A 715 11.39 33.23 -9.54
N TYR A 716 11.20 33.05 -10.84
CA TYR A 716 12.11 32.25 -11.69
C TYR A 716 13.25 33.10 -12.24
N ASN A 717 14.46 32.52 -12.25
CA ASN A 717 15.65 33.13 -12.82
C ASN A 717 16.10 32.36 -14.06
N ARG A 718 15.82 32.91 -15.25
CA ARG A 718 16.16 32.28 -16.53
C ARG A 718 17.65 31.98 -16.67
N ASP A 719 18.52 32.90 -16.25
CA ASP A 719 19.97 32.78 -16.49
C ASP A 719 20.66 31.85 -15.48
N GLU A 720 20.04 31.60 -14.32
CA GLU A 720 20.48 30.58 -13.34
C GLU A 720 19.77 29.23 -13.52
N GLY A 721 18.69 29.16 -14.28
CA GLY A 721 17.88 27.94 -14.51
C GLY A 721 17.04 27.50 -13.30
N THR A 722 17.19 28.15 -12.15
CA THR A 722 16.50 27.89 -10.88
C THR A 722 15.59 29.06 -10.49
N PRO A 723 14.69 28.89 -9.52
CA PRO A 723 14.11 30.01 -8.79
C PRO A 723 15.15 30.85 -8.06
N ASN A 724 14.89 32.15 -7.96
CA ASN A 724 15.46 33.03 -6.94
C ASN A 724 14.92 32.64 -5.55
N TRP A 725 13.60 32.36 -5.51
CA TRP A 725 12.88 31.85 -4.37
C TRP A 725 11.58 31.17 -4.81
N VAL A 726 11.06 30.27 -3.98
CA VAL A 726 9.71 29.69 -4.04
C VAL A 726 9.06 29.91 -2.68
N SER A 727 7.81 30.38 -2.70
CA SER A 727 6.98 30.64 -1.52
C SER A 727 5.75 29.73 -1.53
N TRP A 728 5.34 29.22 -0.37
CA TRP A 728 4.12 28.44 -0.21
C TRP A 728 3.50 28.56 1.18
N HIS A 729 2.20 28.25 1.23
CA HIS A 729 1.43 28.09 2.45
C HIS A 729 1.38 26.60 2.83
N LEU A 730 1.48 26.29 4.11
CA LEU A 730 1.44 24.92 4.63
C LEU A 730 0.51 24.82 5.84
N ASP A 731 -0.53 24.02 5.69
CA ASP A 731 -1.46 23.62 6.74
C ASP A 731 -1.80 22.12 6.57
N THR A 732 -2.51 21.54 7.55
CA THR A 732 -2.87 20.11 7.57
C THR A 732 -3.82 19.65 6.44
N SER A 733 -4.37 20.56 5.63
CA SER A 733 -5.21 20.24 4.48
C SER A 733 -4.41 19.92 3.21
N TRP A 734 -3.13 20.31 3.11
CA TRP A 734 -2.31 20.13 1.90
C TRP A 734 -1.66 18.76 1.77
N PHE A 735 -1.31 18.13 2.90
CA PHE A 735 -0.61 16.84 2.98
C PHE A 735 -1.52 15.71 3.50
N GLY A 736 -1.01 14.48 3.51
CA GLY A 736 -1.81 13.29 3.77
C GLY A 736 -1.00 11.99 3.73
N THR A 737 -1.23 11.19 2.68
CA THR A 737 -0.60 9.86 2.49
C THR A 737 -0.53 9.46 1.01
N LEU A 738 -0.45 10.42 0.07
CA LEU A 738 -0.35 10.10 -1.35
C LEU A 738 1.06 9.57 -1.64
N ALA A 739 1.15 8.42 -2.31
CA ALA A 739 2.45 7.92 -2.74
C ALA A 739 3.09 8.89 -3.74
N ARG A 740 4.32 9.30 -3.45
CA ARG A 740 5.19 10.13 -4.30
C ARG A 740 5.20 9.58 -5.74
N VAL A 741 4.95 10.46 -6.72
CA VAL A 741 4.66 10.07 -8.12
C VAL A 741 5.83 10.21 -9.11
N ASP A 742 6.93 10.87 -8.72
CA ASP A 742 8.22 10.95 -9.45
C ASP A 742 8.16 11.41 -10.93
N THR A 743 7.27 12.35 -11.26
CA THR A 743 7.05 12.87 -12.62
C THR A 743 7.94 14.07 -12.99
N PHE A 744 9.26 13.97 -12.77
CA PHE A 744 10.22 15.07 -13.06
C PHE A 744 10.16 15.52 -14.53
N ARG A 745 9.87 16.80 -14.78
CA ARG A 745 9.70 17.34 -16.14
C ARG A 745 9.96 18.85 -16.25
N PRO A 746 10.44 19.36 -17.40
CA PRO A 746 10.48 20.79 -17.68
C PRO A 746 9.09 21.44 -17.55
N ASP A 747 9.06 22.71 -17.16
CA ASP A 747 7.82 23.46 -16.96
C ASP A 747 7.39 24.17 -18.25
N PRO A 748 6.23 23.85 -18.85
CA PRO A 748 5.76 24.52 -20.06
C PRO A 748 5.35 25.98 -19.81
N ALA A 749 5.14 26.40 -18.56
CA ALA A 749 4.88 27.80 -18.21
C ALA A 749 6.13 28.69 -18.24
N VAL A 750 7.33 28.11 -18.32
CA VAL A 750 8.55 28.85 -18.71
C VAL A 750 8.45 29.15 -20.22
N PRO A 751 8.71 30.40 -20.67
CA PRO A 751 8.66 30.78 -22.08
C PRO A 751 9.44 29.83 -23.01
N ALA A 752 8.87 29.53 -24.17
CA ALA A 752 9.41 28.53 -25.10
C ALA A 752 10.72 28.94 -25.80
N ASP A 753 11.08 30.23 -25.75
CA ASP A 753 12.35 30.80 -26.20
C ASP A 753 13.45 30.73 -25.11
N TRP A 754 13.11 30.40 -23.87
CA TRP A 754 14.05 30.23 -22.77
C TRP A 754 14.48 28.78 -22.61
N TYR A 755 15.59 28.54 -21.92
CA TYR A 755 15.98 27.16 -21.60
C TYR A 755 15.09 26.60 -20.49
N ARG A 756 14.18 25.70 -20.86
CA ARG A 756 13.45 24.87 -19.89
C ARG A 756 14.39 23.78 -19.37
N VAL A 757 14.76 23.88 -18.10
CA VAL A 757 15.61 22.87 -17.43
C VAL A 757 14.98 21.49 -17.49
N GLN A 758 15.79 20.49 -17.83
CA GLN A 758 15.37 19.12 -18.13
C GLN A 758 15.64 18.19 -16.96
N ALA A 759 14.85 17.12 -16.83
CA ALA A 759 15.08 16.12 -15.79
C ALA A 759 16.48 15.47 -15.88
N PHE A 760 17.04 15.36 -17.09
CA PHE A 760 18.38 14.82 -17.32
C PHE A 760 19.54 15.78 -17.04
N ASP A 761 19.30 17.09 -16.84
CA ASP A 761 20.37 18.09 -16.62
C ASP A 761 21.16 17.86 -15.31
N TYR A 762 20.55 17.13 -14.37
CA TYR A 762 21.12 16.69 -13.10
C TYR A 762 21.83 15.33 -13.19
N PHE A 763 21.70 14.61 -14.32
CA PHE A 763 22.28 13.27 -14.47
C PHE A 763 23.81 13.31 -14.40
N SER A 764 24.40 12.44 -13.59
CA SER A 764 25.85 12.40 -13.30
C SER A 764 26.46 13.74 -12.84
N SER A 765 25.66 14.72 -12.41
CA SER A 765 26.15 16.01 -11.88
C SER A 765 26.85 15.88 -10.54
N GLY A 766 26.40 14.93 -9.71
CA GLY A 766 26.80 14.79 -8.30
C GLY A 766 25.84 15.47 -7.31
N PHE A 767 24.81 16.15 -7.80
CA PHE A 767 23.78 16.83 -7.01
C PHE A 767 22.41 16.16 -7.19
N ASP A 768 21.60 16.18 -6.14
CA ASP A 768 20.21 15.75 -6.17
C ASP A 768 19.31 16.84 -6.78
N ARG A 769 18.11 16.43 -7.21
CA ARG A 769 17.01 17.34 -7.56
C ARG A 769 16.29 17.75 -6.27
N GLY A 770 16.94 18.62 -5.51
CA GLY A 770 16.37 19.23 -4.30
C GLY A 770 15.09 19.98 -4.63
N HIS A 771 14.04 19.81 -3.83
CA HIS A 771 12.77 20.52 -4.04
C HIS A 771 12.76 21.81 -3.21
N HIS A 772 12.18 22.89 -3.72
CA HIS A 772 11.92 24.07 -2.90
C HIS A 772 10.68 23.83 -2.04
N THR A 773 9.51 23.67 -2.68
CA THR A 773 8.28 23.16 -2.07
C THR A 773 8.32 21.62 -2.07
N PRO A 774 8.36 20.96 -0.90
CA PRO A 774 8.49 19.50 -0.80
C PRO A 774 7.32 18.75 -1.41
N ASN A 775 7.56 17.55 -1.96
CA ASN A 775 6.46 16.71 -2.42
C ASN A 775 5.54 16.24 -1.26
N ALA A 776 6.11 16.03 -0.08
CA ALA A 776 5.40 15.67 1.15
C ALA A 776 4.59 16.82 1.76
N ASP A 777 4.76 18.06 1.28
CA ASP A 777 3.90 19.20 1.65
C ASP A 777 2.64 19.26 0.77
N ARG A 778 2.52 18.37 -0.22
CA ARG A 778 1.49 18.36 -1.28
C ARG A 778 0.96 16.95 -1.56
N ASP A 779 0.96 16.05 -0.57
CA ASP A 779 0.58 14.64 -0.73
C ASP A 779 -0.84 14.30 -0.21
N HIS A 780 -1.78 15.25 -0.22
CA HIS A 780 -3.20 14.95 0.00
C HIS A 780 -3.74 14.00 -1.09
N GLN A 781 -4.38 12.90 -0.68
CA GLN A 781 -4.65 11.72 -1.51
C GLN A 781 -5.50 12.00 -2.75
N ASN A 782 -6.39 12.99 -2.68
CA ASN A 782 -7.27 13.38 -3.78
C ASN A 782 -6.65 14.41 -4.76
N ARG A 783 -5.45 14.93 -4.49
CA ARG A 783 -4.85 16.07 -5.23
C ARG A 783 -3.63 15.68 -6.07
N ILE A 784 -3.71 14.55 -6.78
CA ILE A 784 -2.61 14.03 -7.62
C ILE A 784 -2.01 15.10 -8.55
N PRO A 785 -2.77 15.98 -9.24
CA PRO A 785 -2.18 17.02 -10.08
C PRO A 785 -1.35 18.06 -9.32
N ILE A 786 -1.69 18.37 -8.07
CA ILE A 786 -0.92 19.28 -7.20
C ILE A 786 0.37 18.61 -6.74
N ASN A 787 0.31 17.32 -6.39
CA ASN A 787 1.49 16.52 -6.07
C ASN A 787 2.44 16.39 -7.28
N GLN A 788 1.90 16.24 -8.48
CA GLN A 788 2.67 16.25 -9.73
C GLN A 788 3.30 17.63 -10.01
N GLU A 789 2.69 18.73 -9.56
CA GLU A 789 3.22 20.08 -9.77
C GLU A 789 4.54 20.33 -9.04
N THR A 790 4.80 19.68 -7.90
CA THR A 790 6.10 19.77 -7.20
C THR A 790 7.26 19.13 -7.99
N PHE A 791 6.98 18.39 -9.06
CA PHE A 791 7.99 17.75 -9.92
C PHE A 791 8.36 18.56 -11.17
N LEU A 792 7.82 19.77 -11.32
CA LEU A 792 8.29 20.69 -12.36
C LEU A 792 9.74 21.12 -12.05
N MET A 793 10.61 21.20 -13.07
CA MET A 793 12.01 21.61 -12.85
C MET A 793 12.14 23.06 -12.34
N THR A 794 11.10 23.89 -12.46
CA THR A 794 10.96 25.20 -11.81
C THR A 794 10.76 25.12 -10.28
N ASN A 795 10.63 23.93 -9.70
CA ASN A 795 10.67 23.71 -8.25
C ASN A 795 12.00 23.08 -7.80
N MET A 796 13.00 22.92 -8.69
CA MET A 796 14.22 22.16 -8.42
C MET A 796 15.46 23.03 -8.22
N ILE A 797 16.35 22.61 -7.32
CA ILE A 797 17.67 23.21 -7.09
C ILE A 797 18.77 22.13 -7.05
N PRO A 798 20.00 22.39 -7.55
CA PRO A 798 21.12 21.46 -7.39
C PRO A 798 21.58 21.36 -5.94
N GLN A 799 21.14 20.32 -5.24
CA GLN A 799 21.33 20.18 -3.81
C GLN A 799 22.32 19.05 -3.47
N ALA A 800 23.24 19.29 -2.54
CA ALA A 800 24.25 18.31 -2.14
C ALA A 800 23.57 17.11 -1.47
N PRO A 801 23.77 15.86 -1.93
CA PRO A 801 22.97 14.71 -1.50
C PRO A 801 22.96 14.43 0.01
N ASP A 802 24.06 14.67 0.73
CA ASP A 802 24.07 14.49 2.20
C ASP A 802 23.35 15.63 2.94
N GLN A 803 23.32 16.84 2.38
CA GLN A 803 22.55 17.97 2.94
C GLN A 803 21.05 17.79 2.67
N ASN A 804 20.68 17.46 1.43
CA ASN A 804 19.32 17.17 0.99
C ASN A 804 18.66 16.02 1.80
N GLN A 805 19.44 14.99 2.14
CA GLN A 805 18.92 13.75 2.75
C GLN A 805 19.25 13.59 4.24
N GLY A 806 19.80 14.63 4.88
CA GLY A 806 19.98 14.76 6.33
C GLY A 806 19.23 15.99 6.84
N PRO A 807 19.92 17.03 7.35
CA PRO A 807 19.28 18.16 8.04
C PRO A 807 18.20 18.88 7.23
N TRP A 808 18.30 18.94 5.90
CA TRP A 808 17.26 19.56 5.08
C TRP A 808 15.94 18.76 5.10
N ALA A 809 16.01 17.44 5.01
CA ALA A 809 14.85 16.55 5.09
C ALA A 809 14.28 16.48 6.51
N ASP A 810 15.13 16.53 7.53
CA ASP A 810 14.71 16.51 8.93
C ASP A 810 14.00 17.80 9.32
N MET A 811 14.52 18.98 8.92
CA MET A 811 13.80 20.25 9.03
C MET A 811 12.39 20.14 8.42
N GLU A 812 12.28 19.63 7.20
CA GLU A 812 10.98 19.49 6.53
C GLU A 812 9.99 18.58 7.29
N ASN A 813 10.48 17.54 7.97
CA ASN A 813 9.66 16.69 8.83
C ASN A 813 9.20 17.43 10.10
N ASP A 814 10.06 18.26 10.68
CA ASP A 814 9.72 19.08 11.86
C ASP A 814 8.74 20.21 11.52
N LEU A 815 8.84 20.85 10.34
CA LEU A 815 7.84 21.84 9.89
C LEU A 815 6.45 21.22 9.74
N ARG A 816 6.35 20.04 9.12
CA ARG A 816 5.09 19.26 9.03
C ARG A 816 4.59 18.83 10.42
N THR A 817 5.49 18.57 11.37
CA THR A 817 5.14 18.25 12.76
C THR A 817 4.59 19.47 13.50
N ILE A 818 5.20 20.65 13.34
CA ILE A 818 4.70 21.93 13.90
C ILE A 818 3.28 22.22 13.39
N VAL A 819 3.06 22.13 12.08
CA VAL A 819 1.74 22.32 11.45
C VAL A 819 0.71 21.30 11.97
N SER A 820 1.12 20.04 12.14
CA SER A 820 0.27 18.97 12.70
C SER A 820 -0.19 19.19 14.15
N THR A 821 0.33 20.21 14.86
CA THR A 821 -0.16 20.59 16.21
C THR A 821 -1.28 21.64 16.22
N GLY A 822 -1.77 22.07 15.05
CA GLY A 822 -2.83 23.09 14.90
C GLY A 822 -2.30 24.48 14.51
N ASN A 823 -1.17 24.50 13.82
CA ASN A 823 -0.59 25.71 13.23
C ASN A 823 -0.71 25.65 11.71
N GLU A 824 -0.62 26.81 11.08
CA GLU A 824 -0.27 26.97 9.67
C GLU A 824 1.07 27.69 9.54
N MET A 825 1.63 27.70 8.34
CA MET A 825 2.98 28.21 8.09
C MET A 825 3.08 28.86 6.73
N TYR A 826 3.76 30.01 6.69
CA TYR A 826 4.18 30.68 5.47
C TYR A 826 5.68 30.45 5.29
N ILE A 827 6.08 29.84 4.17
CA ILE A 827 7.44 29.35 3.95
C ILE A 827 7.97 29.91 2.64
N VAL A 828 9.16 30.54 2.68
CA VAL A 828 9.92 30.97 1.51
C VAL A 828 11.28 30.27 1.51
N MET A 829 11.73 29.78 0.35
CA MET A 829 12.96 29.00 0.21
C MET A 829 13.70 29.39 -1.07
N GLY A 830 15.04 29.41 -1.06
CA GLY A 830 15.84 29.58 -2.27
C GLY A 830 17.30 29.18 -2.11
N GLY A 831 18.07 29.44 -3.17
CA GLY A 831 19.53 29.37 -3.15
C GLY A 831 20.17 30.76 -3.02
N HIS A 832 21.46 30.80 -2.72
CA HIS A 832 22.26 32.01 -2.94
C HIS A 832 23.71 31.70 -3.34
N GLY A 833 24.28 32.58 -4.16
CA GLY A 833 25.65 32.50 -4.67
C GLY A 833 25.85 31.35 -5.67
N ALA A 834 27.10 31.05 -6.00
CA ALA A 834 27.46 29.89 -6.81
C ALA A 834 28.60 29.11 -6.12
N GLY A 835 28.53 27.78 -6.13
CA GLY A 835 29.59 26.90 -5.63
C GLY A 835 29.17 25.91 -4.54
N GLY A 836 28.35 24.92 -4.87
CA GLY A 836 28.04 23.80 -3.96
C GLY A 836 29.08 22.67 -4.05
N THR A 837 29.03 21.69 -3.13
CA THR A 837 29.91 20.51 -3.12
C THR A 837 29.12 19.21 -2.98
N GLY A 838 28.84 18.56 -4.11
CA GLY A 838 28.12 17.28 -4.18
C GLY A 838 29.04 16.06 -4.27
N ASN A 839 28.49 14.92 -4.70
CA ASN A 839 29.21 13.64 -4.80
C ASN A 839 30.39 13.65 -5.77
N ASN A 840 30.42 14.59 -6.72
CA ASN A 840 31.52 14.79 -7.67
C ASN A 840 32.52 15.87 -7.21
N GLY A 841 32.34 16.45 -6.02
CA GLY A 841 33.10 17.60 -5.53
C GLY A 841 32.41 18.94 -5.82
N TYR A 842 33.22 20.00 -5.84
CA TYR A 842 32.77 21.39 -5.98
C TYR A 842 32.31 21.72 -7.41
N ALA A 843 31.18 22.42 -7.56
CA ALA A 843 30.70 22.95 -8.82
C ALA A 843 29.94 24.27 -8.62
N GLU A 844 30.18 25.24 -9.51
CA GLU A 844 29.42 26.50 -9.61
C GLU A 844 28.16 26.35 -10.47
N THR A 845 28.20 25.45 -11.46
CA THR A 845 27.09 25.16 -12.40
C THR A 845 27.07 23.69 -12.81
N ILE A 846 25.92 23.21 -13.27
CA ILE A 846 25.74 21.91 -13.93
C ILE A 846 25.16 22.13 -15.35
N ALA A 847 24.73 21.08 -16.05
CA ALA A 847 24.02 21.18 -17.32
C ALA A 847 24.74 21.98 -18.43
N ASN A 848 26.08 21.96 -18.45
CA ASN A 848 26.93 22.79 -19.32
C ASN A 848 26.77 24.31 -19.09
N GLY A 849 26.57 24.74 -17.83
CA GLY A 849 26.43 26.15 -17.47
C GLY A 849 25.00 26.70 -17.58
N ARG A 850 23.99 25.82 -17.64
CA ARG A 850 22.56 26.21 -17.77
C ARG A 850 21.78 26.17 -16.46
N VAL A 851 22.38 25.64 -15.40
CA VAL A 851 21.77 25.58 -14.06
C VAL A 851 22.86 25.91 -13.04
N THR A 852 22.64 26.94 -12.24
CA THR A 852 23.54 27.38 -11.16
C THR A 852 23.43 26.43 -9.97
N VAL A 853 24.57 26.07 -9.39
CA VAL A 853 24.64 25.33 -8.12
C VAL A 853 24.84 26.36 -7.02
N PRO A 854 23.88 26.58 -6.11
CA PRO A 854 24.04 27.59 -5.07
C PRO A 854 25.16 27.20 -4.09
N ASN A 855 25.79 28.20 -3.45
CA ASN A 855 26.74 27.97 -2.36
C ASN A 855 26.01 27.62 -1.05
N VAL A 856 24.85 28.25 -0.83
CA VAL A 856 23.98 27.99 0.33
C VAL A 856 22.53 27.85 -0.10
N THR A 857 21.77 27.00 0.58
CA THR A 857 20.30 26.95 0.51
C THR A 857 19.73 27.56 1.77
N TRP A 858 18.77 28.47 1.63
CA TRP A 858 18.16 29.18 2.75
C TRP A 858 16.64 28.95 2.76
N ARG A 859 16.03 29.08 3.94
CA ARG A 859 14.57 29.02 4.11
C ARG A 859 14.16 29.95 5.25
N VAL A 860 13.05 30.67 5.06
CA VAL A 860 12.39 31.59 6.00
C VAL A 860 10.97 31.08 6.24
N MET A 861 10.54 31.03 7.49
CA MET A 861 9.30 30.39 7.94
C MET A 861 8.61 31.23 9.02
N LEU A 862 7.35 31.62 8.81
CA LEU A 862 6.49 32.21 9.83
C LEU A 862 5.44 31.19 10.26
N VAL A 863 5.31 30.95 11.57
CA VAL A 863 4.36 30.00 12.16
C VAL A 863 3.25 30.74 12.89
N LEU A 864 1.99 30.45 12.54
CA LEU A 864 0.79 30.99 13.18
C LEU A 864 -0.15 29.86 13.63
N PRO A 865 -0.91 30.01 14.74
CA PRO A 865 -2.04 29.14 15.01
C PRO A 865 -3.07 29.24 13.86
N THR A 866 -3.65 28.13 13.41
CA THR A 866 -4.54 28.13 12.22
C THR A 866 -5.73 29.08 12.39
N GLY A 867 -5.96 29.99 11.41
CA GLY A 867 -6.99 31.02 11.50
C GLY A 867 -7.47 31.58 10.15
N GLU A 868 -7.74 32.89 10.14
CA GLU A 868 -8.15 33.72 9.00
C GLU A 868 -7.54 35.14 9.20
N ASP A 869 -7.59 36.01 8.19
CA ASP A 869 -7.06 37.41 8.24
C ASP A 869 -5.57 37.51 8.67
N ASP A 870 -4.77 36.53 8.25
CA ASP A 870 -3.48 36.12 8.85
C ASP A 870 -2.44 37.23 9.05
N VAL A 871 -2.31 38.15 8.09
CA VAL A 871 -1.42 39.32 8.17
C VAL A 871 -1.70 40.15 9.42
N SER A 872 -2.97 40.28 9.81
CA SER A 872 -3.38 41.03 11.01
C SER A 872 -3.18 40.28 12.33
N ARG A 873 -2.79 39.00 12.28
CA ARG A 873 -2.53 38.14 13.44
C ARG A 873 -1.04 38.00 13.76
N VAL A 874 -0.17 38.51 12.90
CA VAL A 874 1.27 38.55 13.14
C VAL A 874 1.58 39.65 14.16
N SER A 875 2.55 39.38 15.03
CA SER A 875 3.03 40.25 16.10
C SER A 875 4.45 39.83 16.47
N CYS A 876 5.16 40.62 17.30
CA CYS A 876 6.47 40.24 17.81
C CYS A 876 6.47 38.93 18.63
N GLU A 877 5.33 38.43 19.09
CA GLU A 877 5.22 37.10 19.73
C GLU A 877 5.13 35.93 18.72
N SER A 878 5.01 36.22 17.43
CA SER A 878 4.85 35.22 16.36
C SER A 878 6.17 34.49 16.07
N ARG A 879 6.13 33.16 16.03
CA ARG A 879 7.34 32.36 15.86
C ARG A 879 7.82 32.38 14.42
N THR A 880 8.90 33.11 14.17
CA THR A 880 9.71 33.02 12.96
C THR A 880 10.85 32.00 13.12
N ILE A 881 11.28 31.43 12.00
CA ILE A 881 12.46 30.58 11.91
C ILE A 881 13.15 30.93 10.58
N ALA A 882 14.47 31.04 10.57
CA ALA A 882 15.25 31.17 9.34
C ALA A 882 16.49 30.29 9.42
N VAL A 883 16.95 29.75 8.29
CA VAL A 883 18.17 28.95 8.17
C VAL A 883 18.99 29.36 6.96
N ILE A 884 20.33 29.33 7.09
CA ILE A 884 21.28 29.41 5.97
C ILE A 884 22.20 28.20 6.04
N MET A 885 21.96 27.21 5.18
CA MET A 885 22.62 25.91 5.22
C MET A 885 23.59 25.76 4.03
N PRO A 886 24.85 25.36 4.23
CA PRO A 886 25.81 25.23 3.14
C PRO A 886 25.43 24.07 2.21
N ASN A 887 25.44 24.32 0.90
CA ASN A 887 25.08 23.33 -0.12
C ASN A 887 26.26 22.36 -0.38
N SER A 888 26.61 21.59 0.64
CA SER A 888 27.85 20.80 0.71
C SER A 888 27.60 19.48 1.41
N ASN A 889 28.12 18.39 0.88
CA ASN A 889 28.12 17.09 1.57
C ASN A 889 28.90 17.09 2.90
N THR A 890 29.70 18.13 3.18
CA THR A 890 30.51 18.23 4.39
C THR A 890 30.35 19.58 5.10
N PHE A 891 30.24 19.53 6.43
CA PHE A 891 30.25 20.68 7.34
C PHE A 891 31.24 20.39 8.48
N ASN A 892 31.94 21.42 8.98
CA ASN A 892 32.95 21.35 10.06
C ASN A 892 34.05 20.24 9.97
N GLY A 893 34.17 19.53 8.84
CA GLY A 893 35.11 18.41 8.62
C GLY A 893 34.49 17.02 8.72
N SER A 894 33.20 16.91 9.05
CA SER A 894 32.35 15.70 8.98
C SER A 894 31.51 15.69 7.70
N THR A 895 30.75 14.62 7.44
CA THR A 895 29.58 14.71 6.56
C THR A 895 28.53 15.60 7.25
N ILE A 896 27.82 16.41 6.48
CA ILE A 896 26.71 17.23 6.99
C ILE A 896 25.48 16.39 7.36
N ARG A 897 25.43 15.14 6.89
CA ARG A 897 24.24 14.28 6.96
C ARG A 897 23.80 13.97 8.40
N ASP A 898 24.75 13.99 9.33
CA ASP A 898 24.56 13.65 10.74
C ASP A 898 24.50 14.91 11.65
N ASP A 899 24.57 16.12 11.09
CA ASP A 899 24.43 17.40 11.81
C ASP A 899 22.94 17.80 11.93
N ASN A 900 22.55 18.49 13.01
CA ASN A 900 21.15 18.90 13.21
C ASN A 900 20.82 20.14 12.36
N TRP A 901 19.56 20.31 11.96
CA TRP A 901 19.17 21.46 11.14
C TRP A 901 19.15 22.77 11.94
N GLU A 902 18.93 22.68 13.26
CA GLU A 902 18.94 23.84 14.16
C GLU A 902 20.32 24.48 14.33
N ASP A 903 21.40 23.74 14.04
CA ASP A 903 22.78 24.26 14.05
C ASP A 903 23.04 25.28 12.92
N PHE A 904 22.07 25.49 12.01
CA PHE A 904 22.10 26.43 10.88
C PHE A 904 21.09 27.58 10.99
N ILE A 905 20.45 27.77 12.15
CA ILE A 905 19.45 28.84 12.38
C ILE A 905 20.11 30.22 12.42
N VAL A 906 19.42 31.20 11.83
CA VAL A 906 19.78 32.62 11.73
C VAL A 906 18.54 33.51 12.01
N SER A 907 18.72 34.84 12.04
CA SER A 907 17.59 35.78 11.90
C SER A 907 17.20 35.97 10.42
N ILE A 908 16.07 36.63 10.16
CA ILE A 908 15.64 36.89 8.77
C ILE A 908 16.46 38.02 8.16
N ASP A 909 16.85 39.06 8.92
CA ASP A 909 17.80 40.10 8.47
C ASP A 909 19.09 39.49 7.88
N GLN A 910 19.53 38.33 8.40
CA GLN A 910 20.72 37.64 7.90
C GLN A 910 20.48 36.95 6.56
N VAL A 911 19.25 36.55 6.25
CA VAL A 911 18.83 36.07 4.93
C VAL A 911 18.65 37.23 3.96
N GLU A 912 18.12 38.38 4.41
CA GLU A 912 18.04 39.60 3.61
C GLU A 912 19.42 40.16 3.26
N SER A 913 20.29 40.31 4.26
CA SER A 913 21.68 40.75 4.09
C SER A 913 22.48 39.83 3.16
N LEU A 914 22.10 38.55 3.09
CA LEU A 914 22.61 37.59 2.11
C LEU A 914 22.03 37.78 0.71
N THR A 915 20.71 37.98 0.58
CA THR A 915 19.98 37.86 -0.70
C THR A 915 19.70 39.20 -1.40
N GLY A 916 19.54 40.30 -0.67
CA GLY A 916 18.97 41.55 -1.15
C GLY A 916 17.45 41.50 -1.36
N TYR A 917 16.76 40.60 -0.66
CA TYR A 917 15.30 40.49 -0.61
C TYR A 917 14.72 41.21 0.61
N ASP A 918 13.40 41.34 0.57
CA ASP A 918 12.51 42.14 1.42
C ASP A 918 11.39 41.17 1.87
N PHE A 919 11.66 40.39 2.92
CA PHE A 919 10.71 39.37 3.39
C PHE A 919 9.54 40.01 4.15
N PHE A 920 8.47 39.24 4.28
CA PHE A 920 7.22 39.62 4.97
C PHE A 920 6.58 41.00 4.66
N SER A 921 6.99 41.63 3.55
CA SER A 921 6.63 42.95 2.97
C SER A 921 5.14 43.37 2.87
N ASN A 922 4.20 42.60 3.43
CA ASN A 922 2.80 42.97 3.65
C ASN A 922 2.47 43.22 5.14
N LEU A 923 3.44 43.04 6.05
CA LEU A 923 3.31 43.40 7.46
C LEU A 923 3.39 44.91 7.66
N PRO A 924 2.98 45.44 8.83
CA PRO A 924 3.36 46.79 9.26
C PRO A 924 4.85 46.81 9.64
N ASP A 925 5.57 47.84 9.21
CA ASP A 925 7.03 48.01 9.33
C ASP A 925 7.55 47.72 10.76
N PRO A 926 6.91 48.16 11.86
CA PRO A 926 7.33 47.80 13.23
C PRO A 926 7.21 46.31 13.59
N VAL A 927 6.21 45.62 13.05
CA VAL A 927 5.97 44.19 13.29
C VAL A 927 6.95 43.35 12.46
N GLU A 928 7.23 43.79 11.23
CA GLU A 928 8.25 43.24 10.34
C GLU A 928 9.63 43.27 11.02
N ARG A 929 10.12 44.47 11.37
CA ARG A 929 11.40 44.67 12.09
C ARG A 929 11.56 43.75 13.30
N CYS A 930 10.52 43.58 14.12
CA CYS A 930 10.64 42.75 15.32
C CYS A 930 10.60 41.24 15.03
N VAL A 931 9.80 40.74 14.09
CA VAL A 931 9.76 39.28 13.80
C VAL A 931 10.98 38.81 13.00
N GLU A 932 11.65 39.72 12.30
CA GLU A 932 12.77 39.40 11.41
C GLU A 932 14.13 39.46 12.11
N ALA A 933 14.32 40.42 13.05
CA ALA A 933 15.50 40.49 13.90
C ALA A 933 15.60 39.32 14.92
N GLY A 934 14.50 38.57 15.11
CA GLY A 934 14.42 37.44 16.01
C GLY A 934 15.17 36.19 15.54
N ILE A 935 15.56 35.33 16.50
CA ILE A 935 16.22 34.04 16.21
C ILE A 935 15.40 32.90 16.81
N ASN A 936 14.94 31.97 15.98
CA ASN A 936 14.06 30.83 16.36
C ASN A 936 12.77 31.24 17.10
N GLY A 937 12.24 32.43 16.81
CA GLY A 937 11.07 33.01 17.48
C GLY A 937 11.37 33.62 18.84
N VAL A 938 12.64 33.82 19.18
CA VAL A 938 13.05 34.74 20.25
C VAL A 938 13.28 36.10 19.62
N ASN A 939 12.18 36.83 19.48
CA ASN A 939 12.12 38.14 18.84
C ASN A 939 12.35 39.26 19.88
N PRO A 940 12.89 40.42 19.49
CA PRO A 940 12.75 41.63 20.30
C PRO A 940 11.27 42.01 20.51
N PRO A 941 10.96 42.80 21.55
CA PRO A 941 9.66 43.48 21.68
C PRO A 941 9.31 44.37 20.48
N LEU A 942 8.07 44.85 20.45
CA LEU A 942 7.67 45.92 19.54
C LEU A 942 8.37 47.23 19.95
N ASP A 943 8.88 47.94 18.94
CA ASP A 943 9.56 49.24 18.99
C ASP A 943 9.07 49.98 17.74
N SER A 944 8.09 50.86 17.91
CA SER A 944 7.28 51.41 16.82
C SER A 944 7.91 52.59 16.08
N ASP A 945 8.99 53.19 16.58
CA ASP A 945 9.66 54.36 15.94
C ASP A 945 11.20 54.30 15.83
N GLU A 946 11.82 53.19 16.23
CA GLU A 946 13.25 52.85 16.07
C GLU A 946 14.24 53.51 17.03
N ASP A 947 13.78 54.07 18.16
CA ASP A 947 14.67 54.71 19.14
C ASP A 947 15.47 53.73 20.03
N GLY A 948 15.00 52.48 20.17
CA GLY A 948 15.58 51.42 21.01
C GLY A 948 14.86 51.15 22.34
N VAL A 949 13.73 51.81 22.62
CA VAL A 949 12.85 51.58 23.78
C VAL A 949 11.58 50.86 23.31
N PRO A 950 11.21 49.71 23.89
CA PRO A 950 9.98 49.02 23.53
C PRO A 950 8.70 49.78 23.90
N ASP A 951 7.67 49.76 23.03
CA ASP A 951 6.34 50.37 23.21
C ASP A 951 5.71 50.11 24.60
N SER A 952 6.01 48.96 25.20
CA SER A 952 5.50 48.55 26.53
C SER A 952 6.14 49.27 27.73
N SER A 953 7.15 50.07 27.46
CA SER A 953 8.03 50.76 28.43
C SER A 953 8.44 52.16 27.95
N ASP A 954 7.82 52.62 26.87
CA ASP A 954 8.08 53.88 26.19
C ASP A 954 6.96 54.87 26.51
N ASN A 955 7.33 56.11 26.85
CA ASN A 955 6.37 57.21 27.09
C ASN A 955 6.01 58.02 25.83
N CYS A 956 6.70 57.79 24.70
CA CYS A 956 6.34 58.29 23.38
C CYS A 956 6.40 57.22 22.26
N PRO A 957 5.60 56.12 22.29
CA PRO A 957 5.67 54.96 21.36
C PRO A 957 5.55 55.19 19.84
N PHE A 958 5.52 56.44 19.36
CA PHE A 958 5.48 56.79 17.94
C PHE A 958 6.32 58.05 17.62
N VAL A 959 7.14 58.56 18.56
CA VAL A 959 7.96 59.78 18.42
C VAL A 959 9.31 59.67 19.15
N SER A 960 10.21 58.84 18.60
CA SER A 960 11.59 58.54 19.00
C SER A 960 12.23 59.50 20.03
N ASN A 961 12.36 59.06 21.28
CA ASN A 961 12.84 59.83 22.41
C ASN A 961 13.70 59.00 23.39
N ALA A 962 14.78 58.38 22.91
CA ALA A 962 15.56 57.37 23.65
C ALA A 962 16.24 57.83 24.98
N ASN A 963 16.02 59.08 25.40
CA ASN A 963 16.28 59.60 26.74
C ASN A 963 15.15 59.32 27.76
N GLN A 964 13.92 59.02 27.30
CA GLN A 964 12.72 58.78 28.10
C GLN A 964 12.53 59.89 29.15
N ALA A 965 12.45 61.13 28.66
CA ALA A 965 12.17 62.29 29.48
C ALA A 965 10.65 62.47 29.64
N ASP A 966 10.27 62.85 30.85
CA ASP A 966 8.94 62.92 31.44
C ASP A 966 9.08 63.98 32.56
N PHE A 967 8.91 65.26 32.22
CA PHE A 967 9.20 66.35 33.16
C PHE A 967 8.08 66.54 34.20
N ASP A 968 6.81 66.46 33.79
CA ASP A 968 5.64 66.63 34.67
C ASP A 968 5.32 65.38 35.53
N GLY A 969 5.56 64.17 35.01
CA GLY A 969 5.33 62.89 35.68
C GLY A 969 3.98 62.20 35.40
N ASP A 970 3.24 62.63 34.37
CA ASP A 970 1.99 62.04 33.87
C ASP A 970 2.21 60.63 33.27
N GLY A 971 3.32 60.44 32.55
CA GLY A 971 3.68 59.21 31.84
C GLY A 971 3.57 59.28 30.31
N GLN A 972 3.15 60.41 29.75
CA GLN A 972 3.57 60.86 28.41
C GLN A 972 5.00 61.44 28.47
N GLY A 973 5.65 61.76 27.35
CA GLY A 973 7.03 62.25 27.33
C GLY A 973 7.25 63.54 26.53
N ASP A 974 8.29 64.30 26.89
CA ASP A 974 8.64 65.62 26.34
C ASP A 974 8.73 65.68 24.79
N ALA A 975 8.88 64.54 24.12
CA ALA A 975 8.98 64.47 22.66
C ALA A 975 7.63 64.36 21.94
N CYS A 976 6.57 63.96 22.66
CA CYS A 976 5.23 63.72 22.13
C CYS A 976 4.13 64.44 22.91
N ASP A 977 4.44 65.10 24.02
CA ASP A 977 3.56 66.08 24.64
C ASP A 977 3.53 67.42 23.88
N SER A 978 2.86 68.39 24.48
CA SER A 978 2.65 69.75 24.00
C SER A 978 2.50 70.75 25.14
N ASP A 979 2.80 70.34 26.38
CA ASP A 979 2.72 71.08 27.64
C ASP A 979 3.72 70.41 28.62
N ASP A 980 5.01 70.39 28.24
CA ASP A 980 6.09 69.56 28.86
C ASP A 980 6.11 69.54 30.41
N ASP A 981 5.72 70.63 31.08
CA ASP A 981 5.74 70.77 32.54
C ASP A 981 4.37 70.82 33.23
N GLY A 982 3.28 70.64 32.48
CA GLY A 982 1.93 70.46 33.03
C GLY A 982 1.40 71.66 33.83
N ASP A 983 1.86 72.88 33.53
CA ASP A 983 1.29 74.11 34.10
C ASP A 983 0.00 74.58 33.39
N GLY A 984 -0.18 74.17 32.12
CA GLY A 984 -1.32 74.54 31.27
C GLY A 984 -0.98 75.51 30.11
N VAL A 985 0.29 75.83 29.90
CA VAL A 985 0.79 76.73 28.85
C VAL A 985 1.76 76.00 27.93
N ALA A 986 1.22 75.51 26.80
CA ALA A 986 1.98 74.79 25.78
C ALA A 986 3.34 75.42 25.39
N ASP A 987 4.40 74.61 25.35
CA ASP A 987 5.82 74.95 25.09
C ASP A 987 6.07 75.81 23.84
N GLY A 988 5.18 75.74 22.84
CA GLY A 988 5.21 76.63 21.67
C GLY A 988 4.93 78.12 21.96
N VAL A 989 4.44 78.48 23.15
CA VAL A 989 4.17 79.86 23.60
C VAL A 989 4.68 80.19 25.01
N ASP A 990 5.09 79.20 25.79
CA ASP A 990 5.67 79.36 27.12
C ASP A 990 7.07 80.03 27.10
N LEU A 991 7.43 80.66 28.22
CA LEU A 991 8.72 81.29 28.50
C LEU A 991 9.42 80.74 29.77
N CYS A 992 8.78 79.85 30.53
CA CYS A 992 9.22 79.31 31.80
C CYS A 992 9.09 77.76 31.89
N PRO A 993 9.64 76.96 30.92
CA PRO A 993 9.29 75.55 30.67
C PRO A 993 9.91 74.54 31.65
N ASN A 994 9.94 74.90 32.93
CA ASN A 994 10.41 74.12 34.07
C ASN A 994 9.53 74.41 35.32
N THR A 995 8.33 74.94 35.12
CA THR A 995 7.37 75.26 36.18
C THR A 995 6.84 73.97 36.82
N PRO A 996 6.70 73.88 38.15
CA PRO A 996 6.15 72.66 38.75
C PRO A 996 4.67 72.45 38.36
N PRO A 997 4.23 71.24 38.00
CA PRO A 997 2.87 71.00 37.53
C PRO A 997 1.81 71.42 38.56
N ASN A 998 0.70 72.01 38.12
CA ASN A 998 -0.34 72.62 38.96
C ASN A 998 0.10 73.91 39.73
N THR A 999 1.20 74.55 39.34
CA THR A 999 1.49 75.93 39.80
C THR A 999 0.47 76.90 39.19
N GLN A 1000 0.10 77.97 39.90
CA GLN A 1000 -0.67 79.06 39.28
C GLN A 1000 0.31 79.91 38.47
N VAL A 1001 0.02 80.09 37.19
CA VAL A 1001 0.86 80.80 36.24
C VAL A 1001 0.12 81.89 35.49
N ASN A 1002 0.89 82.82 34.95
CA ASN A 1002 0.42 83.82 34.00
C ASN A 1002 0.32 83.26 32.57
N ALA A 1003 -0.03 84.12 31.60
CA ALA A 1003 -0.23 83.71 30.21
C ALA A 1003 1.06 83.35 29.42
N ALA A 1004 2.18 83.13 30.11
CA ALA A 1004 3.48 82.75 29.55
C ALA A 1004 4.22 81.70 30.41
N GLY A 1005 3.45 80.88 31.16
CA GLY A 1005 3.91 79.73 31.98
C GLY A 1005 4.82 80.08 33.17
N CYS A 1006 4.96 81.37 33.49
CA CYS A 1006 5.75 81.80 34.63
C CYS A 1006 4.87 81.87 35.88
N PRO A 1007 5.35 81.40 37.07
CA PRO A 1007 4.62 81.45 38.33
C PRO A 1007 4.05 82.83 38.65
N ASP A 1008 2.79 82.86 39.04
CA ASP A 1008 1.93 84.02 39.31
C ASP A 1008 1.03 83.62 40.50
N ALA A 1009 1.54 83.77 41.72
CA ALA A 1009 0.97 83.08 42.89
C ALA A 1009 -0.40 83.59 43.37
N ASP A 1010 -0.94 84.67 42.78
CA ASP A 1010 -2.31 85.14 43.03
C ASP A 1010 -3.20 85.33 41.77
N GLY A 1011 -2.62 85.30 40.57
CA GLY A 1011 -3.34 85.20 39.29
C GLY A 1011 -3.67 86.54 38.63
N ASP A 1012 -2.77 87.53 38.71
CA ASP A 1012 -2.99 88.88 38.16
C ASP A 1012 -2.47 89.07 36.72
N GLY A 1013 -1.54 88.23 36.28
CA GLY A 1013 -0.89 88.26 34.96
C GLY A 1013 0.57 88.71 34.94
N VAL A 1014 1.15 89.15 36.06
CA VAL A 1014 2.59 89.37 36.26
C VAL A 1014 3.22 88.07 36.80
N ALA A 1015 4.55 87.91 36.71
CA ALA A 1015 5.24 86.74 37.29
C ALA A 1015 5.84 87.08 38.66
N ASP A 1016 5.86 86.14 39.61
CA ASP A 1016 6.46 86.22 40.97
C ASP A 1016 7.88 86.84 41.05
N THR A 1017 8.60 86.86 39.93
CA THR A 1017 9.98 87.35 39.81
C THR A 1017 10.11 88.75 39.18
N GLU A 1018 9.04 89.25 38.56
CA GLU A 1018 8.90 90.62 38.05
C GLU A 1018 7.86 91.43 38.86
N ASP A 1019 7.07 90.76 39.71
CA ASP A 1019 6.04 91.31 40.57
C ASP A 1019 6.61 91.91 41.88
N ASN A 1020 6.18 93.14 42.20
CA ASN A 1020 6.47 93.82 43.47
C ASN A 1020 5.47 93.53 44.61
N CYS A 1021 4.38 92.79 44.35
CA CYS A 1021 3.49 92.19 45.34
C CYS A 1021 3.11 90.71 45.07
N PRO A 1022 4.06 89.74 45.06
CA PRO A 1022 3.85 88.31 44.67
C PRO A 1022 2.79 87.46 45.39
N PHE A 1023 1.91 88.04 46.20
CA PHE A 1023 0.76 87.38 46.82
C PHE A 1023 -0.47 88.31 46.98
N ILE A 1024 -0.45 89.54 46.41
CA ILE A 1024 -1.53 90.54 46.48
C ILE A 1024 -1.69 91.35 45.16
N SER A 1025 -2.18 90.66 44.12
CA SER A 1025 -2.81 91.12 42.86
C SER A 1025 -2.84 92.63 42.63
N ASN A 1026 -1.89 93.13 41.83
CA ASN A 1026 -1.68 94.54 41.53
C ASN A 1026 -1.13 94.77 40.11
N ALA A 1027 -1.77 94.20 39.08
CA ALA A 1027 -1.28 94.11 37.68
C ALA A 1027 -0.95 95.43 36.93
N ASP A 1028 -1.00 96.59 37.59
CA ASP A 1028 -0.39 97.84 37.10
C ASP A 1028 1.05 98.10 37.64
N GLN A 1029 1.50 97.28 38.59
CA GLN A 1029 2.82 97.30 39.23
C GLN A 1029 3.19 98.67 39.81
N THR A 1030 2.21 99.39 40.33
CA THR A 1030 2.44 100.69 40.98
C THR A 1030 3.29 100.52 42.24
N ASP A 1031 4.46 101.18 42.22
CA ASP A 1031 5.42 101.34 43.30
C ASP A 1031 5.83 102.83 43.28
N THR A 1032 5.51 103.55 44.36
CA THR A 1032 5.52 105.02 44.40
C THR A 1032 6.84 105.61 44.93
N ASP A 1033 7.59 104.88 45.76
CA ASP A 1033 8.89 105.33 46.31
C ASP A 1033 10.11 104.62 45.68
N ASN A 1034 9.88 103.47 45.03
CA ASN A 1034 10.84 102.61 44.32
C ASN A 1034 11.76 101.79 45.27
N ASP A 1035 11.22 101.37 46.42
CA ASP A 1035 11.76 100.38 47.37
C ASP A 1035 11.79 98.95 46.79
N GLY A 1036 10.75 98.56 46.05
CA GLY A 1036 10.55 97.21 45.51
C GLY A 1036 9.36 96.44 46.08
N LEU A 1037 8.62 97.01 47.04
CA LEU A 1037 7.26 96.62 47.37
C LEU A 1037 6.25 97.47 46.58
N GLY A 1038 5.16 96.86 46.11
CA GLY A 1038 4.08 97.59 45.43
C GLY A 1038 3.06 98.19 46.39
N ASN A 1039 2.35 99.24 45.93
CA ASN A 1039 1.29 99.97 46.62
C ASN A 1039 0.03 99.13 47.02
N SER A 1040 0.06 97.81 46.86
CA SER A 1040 -1.00 96.88 47.29
C SER A 1040 -0.56 95.92 48.40
N CYS A 1041 0.75 95.87 48.71
CA CYS A 1041 1.33 95.00 49.72
C CYS A 1041 2.30 95.69 50.68
N ASP A 1042 2.72 96.93 50.40
CA ASP A 1042 3.22 97.82 51.45
C ASP A 1042 2.07 98.26 52.38
N SER A 1043 2.41 99.12 53.33
CA SER A 1043 1.55 99.74 54.33
C SER A 1043 2.03 101.14 54.73
N ASP A 1044 3.05 101.66 54.04
CA ASP A 1044 3.65 103.01 54.14
C ASP A 1044 4.01 103.39 52.67
N ASP A 1045 2.99 103.51 51.81
CA ASP A 1045 3.04 103.52 50.33
C ASP A 1045 4.01 104.52 49.65
N ASP A 1046 4.63 105.43 50.41
CA ASP A 1046 5.67 106.37 49.95
C ASP A 1046 6.94 106.46 50.84
N ASN A 1047 7.02 105.59 51.85
CA ASN A 1047 8.09 105.44 52.85
C ASN A 1047 8.46 106.71 53.64
N ASP A 1048 7.52 107.64 53.88
CA ASP A 1048 7.78 108.76 54.81
C ASP A 1048 7.86 108.33 56.29
N GLY A 1049 7.24 107.20 56.65
CA GLY A 1049 7.16 106.67 58.01
C GLY A 1049 5.79 106.84 58.70
N VAL A 1050 4.72 107.07 57.93
CA VAL A 1050 3.33 107.14 58.40
C VAL A 1050 2.46 106.19 57.58
N LEU A 1051 2.06 105.07 58.20
CA LEU A 1051 1.25 104.04 57.55
C LEU A 1051 -0.06 104.58 56.94
N ASP A 1052 -0.38 104.20 55.70
CA ASP A 1052 -1.47 104.76 54.87
C ASP A 1052 -2.82 104.86 55.57
N GLY A 1053 -3.17 103.83 56.37
CA GLY A 1053 -4.40 103.82 57.18
C GLY A 1053 -4.47 104.87 58.29
N SER A 1054 -3.45 105.71 58.44
CA SER A 1054 -3.35 106.88 59.32
C SER A 1054 -2.78 108.13 58.62
N ASP A 1055 -2.49 108.04 57.32
CA ASP A 1055 -1.92 109.10 56.51
C ASP A 1055 -3.01 109.91 55.78
N ASN A 1056 -2.76 111.20 55.57
CA ASN A 1056 -3.57 112.12 54.77
C ASN A 1056 -3.01 112.37 53.35
N CYS A 1057 -1.81 111.91 53.01
CA CYS A 1057 -1.27 111.84 51.64
C CYS A 1057 -0.54 110.53 51.29
N PRO A 1058 -1.20 109.35 51.28
CA PRO A 1058 -0.62 108.02 51.00
C PRO A 1058 0.22 107.77 49.74
N LEU A 1059 0.53 108.78 48.92
CA LEU A 1059 1.23 108.65 47.65
C LEU A 1059 2.16 109.87 47.39
N SER A 1060 2.56 110.62 48.42
CA SER A 1060 3.26 111.91 48.32
C SER A 1060 3.91 112.36 49.65
N PRO A 1061 5.20 112.01 49.90
CA PRO A 1061 5.80 111.99 51.24
C PRO A 1061 5.62 113.26 52.07
N ASN A 1062 4.93 113.15 53.22
CA ASN A 1062 4.55 114.27 54.07
C ASN A 1062 4.55 113.98 55.60
N SER A 1063 5.54 113.26 56.12
CA SER A 1063 5.74 112.81 57.53
C SER A 1063 5.49 113.78 58.70
N ASN A 1064 5.20 115.06 58.43
CA ASN A 1064 4.65 116.04 59.36
C ASN A 1064 3.11 116.02 59.47
N GLN A 1065 2.40 115.35 58.56
CA GLN A 1065 0.94 115.20 58.50
C GLN A 1065 0.21 116.56 58.55
N GLU A 1066 0.71 117.55 57.80
CA GLU A 1066 0.10 118.88 57.71
C GLU A 1066 -1.10 118.86 56.76
N ASP A 1067 -2.30 119.06 57.34
CA ASP A 1067 -3.60 119.30 56.68
C ASP A 1067 -4.12 120.65 57.24
N PHE A 1068 -4.19 121.67 56.38
CA PHE A 1068 -4.44 123.04 56.79
C PHE A 1068 -5.94 123.39 56.96
N ASP A 1069 -6.85 122.77 56.20
CA ASP A 1069 -8.28 123.10 56.24
C ASP A 1069 -9.19 122.01 56.86
N LEU A 1070 -8.59 120.88 57.23
CA LEU A 1070 -9.11 119.79 58.06
C LEU A 1070 -10.21 118.96 57.38
N ASP A 1071 -10.06 118.71 56.08
CA ASP A 1071 -10.94 117.84 55.30
C ASP A 1071 -10.53 116.36 55.29
N GLY A 1072 -9.26 116.07 55.61
CA GLY A 1072 -8.68 114.73 55.67
C GLY A 1072 -7.67 114.40 54.56
N ILE A 1073 -7.41 115.34 53.63
CA ILE A 1073 -6.34 115.27 52.63
C ILE A 1073 -5.23 116.25 53.01
N GLY A 1074 -3.96 115.84 52.94
CA GLY A 1074 -2.83 116.68 53.36
C GLY A 1074 -2.41 117.75 52.33
N ASP A 1075 -1.74 118.79 52.80
CA ASP A 1075 -1.28 119.98 52.03
C ASP A 1075 -0.36 119.63 50.83
N VAL A 1076 0.20 118.42 50.78
CA VAL A 1076 1.15 117.96 49.75
C VAL A 1076 0.43 117.33 48.55
N CYS A 1077 -0.71 116.68 48.78
CA CYS A 1077 -1.47 115.94 47.77
C CYS A 1077 -2.83 116.58 47.43
N ASP A 1078 -3.38 117.47 48.28
CA ASP A 1078 -4.59 118.20 47.94
C ASP A 1078 -4.37 119.19 46.77
N ALA A 1079 -5.25 119.10 45.77
CA ALA A 1079 -5.25 119.97 44.61
C ALA A 1079 -5.96 121.33 44.83
N ILE A 1080 -6.50 121.61 46.03
CA ILE A 1080 -7.39 122.74 46.29
C ILE A 1080 -6.82 123.77 47.31
N THR A 1081 -5.89 123.40 48.18
CA THR A 1081 -5.28 124.24 49.24
C THR A 1081 -4.04 125.03 48.77
N GLY A 1082 -4.27 126.01 47.88
CA GLY A 1082 -3.28 127.03 47.55
C GLY A 1082 -3.81 128.45 47.75
N PRO A 1083 -3.11 129.37 48.45
CA PRO A 1083 -3.61 130.74 48.64
C PRO A 1083 -3.78 131.45 47.29
N PRO A 1084 -4.99 131.93 46.92
CA PRO A 1084 -5.31 132.32 45.55
C PRO A 1084 -4.51 133.54 45.07
N VAL A 1085 -3.53 133.30 44.19
CA VAL A 1085 -2.55 134.29 43.72
C VAL A 1085 -3.02 135.18 42.58
N ASN A 1086 -4.18 134.92 41.96
CA ASN A 1086 -4.63 135.71 40.79
C ASN A 1086 -6.15 135.97 40.75
N LYS A 1087 -6.53 136.81 39.78
CA LYS A 1087 -7.82 137.52 39.72
C LYS A 1087 -8.98 136.69 39.16
N ASP A 1088 -8.71 135.64 38.39
CA ASP A 1088 -9.77 134.98 37.61
C ASP A 1088 -10.48 133.85 38.38
N GLN A 1089 -9.92 133.41 39.52
CA GLN A 1089 -10.58 132.49 40.47
C GLN A 1089 -11.80 133.11 41.19
N CYS A 1090 -11.99 134.44 41.17
CA CYS A 1090 -13.04 135.12 41.96
C CYS A 1090 -14.39 135.33 41.22
N LYS A 1091 -14.82 134.43 40.31
CA LYS A 1091 -15.92 134.75 39.36
C LYS A 1091 -17.18 133.89 39.34
N ASN A 1092 -17.15 132.62 39.72
CA ASN A 1092 -18.32 131.76 39.73
C ASN A 1092 -18.49 131.12 41.13
N ASP A 1093 -19.66 131.35 41.72
CA ASP A 1093 -20.39 130.63 42.79
C ASP A 1093 -19.60 129.76 43.82
N GLY A 1094 -19.77 129.95 45.14
CA GLY A 1094 -20.61 130.96 45.81
C GLY A 1094 -20.75 130.76 47.32
N TRP A 1095 -19.94 131.47 48.12
CA TRP A 1095 -19.97 131.42 49.59
C TRP A 1095 -20.77 132.57 50.21
N GLN A 1096 -21.67 132.26 51.16
CA GLN A 1096 -22.58 133.25 51.76
C GLN A 1096 -21.92 134.06 52.89
N ARG A 1097 -22.05 135.39 52.84
CA ARG A 1097 -21.69 136.29 53.95
C ARG A 1097 -22.82 136.38 54.98
N PHE A 1098 -22.45 136.40 56.26
CA PHE A 1098 -23.26 137.03 57.31
C PHE A 1098 -22.63 138.34 57.82
N ASN A 1099 -23.39 139.43 57.65
CA ASN A 1099 -23.40 140.66 58.47
C ASN A 1099 -22.09 141.46 58.70
N SER A 1100 -21.73 142.27 57.70
CA SER A 1100 -21.61 143.77 57.71
C SER A 1100 -21.59 144.54 59.06
N PRO A 1101 -20.98 145.75 59.19
CA PRO A 1101 -20.48 146.69 58.15
C PRO A 1101 -19.01 147.19 58.41
N VAL A 1102 -18.36 148.16 57.73
CA VAL A 1102 -18.73 149.29 56.84
C VAL A 1102 -17.66 149.44 55.70
N PHE A 1103 -18.01 150.07 54.57
CA PHE A 1103 -17.10 150.37 53.43
C PHE A 1103 -16.55 151.82 53.41
N SER A 1104 -15.29 151.99 52.96
CA SER A 1104 -14.68 153.21 52.33
C SER A 1104 -13.20 152.89 52.04
N ASP A 1105 -12.80 152.46 50.82
CA ASP A 1105 -12.28 153.28 49.69
C ASP A 1105 -10.90 153.95 49.96
N GLN A 1106 -9.92 154.10 49.06
CA GLN A 1106 -9.77 153.94 47.58
C GLN A 1106 -8.39 153.28 47.27
N GLY A 1107 -8.23 152.41 46.25
CA GLY A 1107 -7.64 152.75 44.94
C GLY A 1107 -6.13 152.38 44.83
N GLN A 1108 -5.65 151.40 44.01
CA GLN A 1108 -5.57 151.33 42.52
C GLN A 1108 -4.52 152.28 41.89
N CYS A 1109 -3.81 152.01 40.77
CA CYS A 1109 -3.69 150.87 39.82
C CYS A 1109 -2.43 151.09 38.90
N ILE A 1110 -2.46 150.65 37.62
CA ILE A 1110 -1.75 151.22 36.42
C ILE A 1110 -0.35 150.62 36.13
N LYS A 1111 0.10 150.23 34.90
CA LYS A 1111 -0.41 150.21 33.49
C LYS A 1111 0.28 149.06 32.70
N TYR A 1112 -0.21 148.54 31.55
CA TYR A 1112 -0.08 149.02 30.13
C TYR A 1112 -0.39 147.82 29.17
N VAL A 1113 -0.46 147.83 27.81
CA VAL A 1113 -0.39 148.84 26.72
C VAL A 1113 -1.42 148.53 25.59
N ASN A 1114 -1.79 149.59 24.84
CA ASN A 1114 -2.24 149.70 23.42
C ASN A 1114 -2.60 148.51 22.48
N ARG A 1115 -3.78 148.70 21.85
CA ARG A 1115 -4.14 148.59 20.40
C ARG A 1115 -4.46 147.22 19.73
N ARG A 1116 -5.76 147.00 19.53
CA ARG A 1116 -6.54 146.71 18.29
C ARG A 1116 -5.82 146.20 17.01
N PRO A 1117 -6.51 145.40 16.15
CA PRO A 1117 -7.94 145.08 16.18
C PRO A 1117 -8.36 144.10 17.28
#